data_AF-A0A949MH80-F1
#
_entry.id   AF-A0A949MH80-F1
#
_cell.length_a   1.000
_cell.length_b   1.000
_cell.length_c   1.000
_cell.angle_alpha   90.00
_cell.angle_beta   90.00
_cell.angle_gamma   90.00
#
_symmetry.space_group_name_H-M   'P 1'
#
loop_
_entity.id
_entity.type
_entity.pdbx_description
1 polymer ?
#
loop_
_entity_poly.entity_id
_entity_poly.type
_entity_poly.pdbx_seq_one_letter_code
_entity_poly.pdbx_strand_id
1 'polypeptide(L)'
;MIKEKLRKIIRKKAYSFLSKKLKPVKTEYYSSDEINKKIAHFKIKKVAILVDELVEFSLFKNLKFEKIVGFFSFNLDAIGTKIGDFEIFPLLSNSNIDTDGWIISTKNELAPFALNRYLLERKKENQIIIQHIKHLDGTRYYSYVDFFSDEQKTIIHINNYLRRLHAIPFPLDIRLTLRDCEGKIIDARQIIIPPDFIKIISSDDFHIKNFVGYLELEFEITKKISPFLHYMVDYISPDFISSNHQSGLGLHPANSAFTRGYIPTREDESLIICLFQRNYEKPVKVSAILNYFTEGEKISKEKKFKPLEKNHMLYQDIKELFNEIDFSKTESPYVVVKSDLPLHRPNYYYAKKGKRGYFDTSHAGPDLKKHVESTYGGIAEITGEEKNKLHKFGCVEMDLRHYIFPKEEKIESIMALGDDTTADIKNFTLEFYDNDGNLYHSFETEFNYEKRRYFNISSFLKDKGIDGFSGSVSFRPTRSNQKIPVSMNGVSIFSHKDKPYHTSTAASGASPDNIPFYFRAGPPSYSKIKNSVGITDIFCRGVSSEFYDTYIIISYLSANKNLRNKIRYEIEIINSFGESKSVHRKINANGTDFIRLSDLVGATNHNSENGYYAVWIFSGEANLYAQHILFRKSDNAIAVEHCYSGKFGI
;
A
#
# COMPACT_ATOMS: atom_id res chain seq x y z
N MET A 1 -41.71 21.82 -49.94
CA MET A 1 -40.56 21.38 -50.75
C MET A 1 -39.22 22.07 -50.43
N ILE A 2 -39.10 23.41 -50.43
CA ILE A 2 -37.79 24.08 -50.20
C ILE A 2 -37.27 23.93 -48.75
N LYS A 3 -38.16 23.96 -47.74
CA LYS A 3 -37.80 23.75 -46.32
C LYS A 3 -37.25 22.34 -46.01
N GLU A 4 -37.70 21.30 -46.71
CA GLU A 4 -37.19 19.93 -46.52
C GLU A 4 -35.83 19.70 -47.17
N LYS A 5 -35.60 20.29 -48.37
CA LYS A 5 -34.27 20.26 -49.00
C LYS A 5 -33.23 20.98 -48.15
N LEU A 6 -33.55 22.14 -47.56
CA LEU A 6 -32.65 22.84 -46.65
C LEU A 6 -32.36 22.03 -45.37
N ARG A 7 -33.37 21.39 -44.75
CA ARG A 7 -33.16 20.53 -43.57
C ARG A 7 -32.29 19.31 -43.87
N LYS A 8 -32.44 18.68 -45.04
CA LYS A 8 -31.56 17.58 -45.49
C LYS A 8 -30.13 18.05 -45.71
N ILE A 9 -29.92 19.21 -46.32
CA ILE A 9 -28.57 19.77 -46.57
C ILE A 9 -27.88 20.17 -45.25
N ILE A 10 -28.60 20.79 -44.31
CA ILE A 10 -28.06 21.17 -43.00
C ILE A 10 -27.73 19.93 -42.16
N ARG A 11 -28.59 18.89 -42.14
CA ARG A 11 -28.26 17.62 -41.47
C ARG A 11 -27.05 16.92 -42.10
N LYS A 12 -26.94 16.90 -43.43
CA LYS A 12 -25.80 16.28 -44.14
C LYS A 12 -24.50 17.05 -43.91
N LYS A 13 -24.56 18.40 -43.85
CA LYS A 13 -23.41 19.25 -43.48
C LYS A 13 -23.06 19.13 -41.99
N ALA A 14 -24.03 19.03 -41.08
CA ALA A 14 -23.79 18.82 -39.65
C ALA A 14 -23.15 17.45 -39.37
N TYR A 15 -23.65 16.38 -40.00
CA TYR A 15 -23.03 15.06 -39.93
C TYR A 15 -21.64 15.04 -40.57
N SER A 16 -21.45 15.70 -41.72
CA SER A 16 -20.12 15.83 -42.35
C SER A 16 -19.16 16.70 -41.53
N PHE A 17 -19.64 17.67 -40.75
CA PHE A 17 -18.81 18.54 -39.91
C PHE A 17 -18.45 17.86 -38.58
N LEU A 18 -19.38 17.07 -38.01
CA LEU A 18 -19.11 16.18 -36.87
C LEU A 18 -18.19 15.01 -37.25
N SER A 19 -18.36 14.43 -38.43
CA SER A 19 -17.48 13.34 -38.93
C SER A 19 -16.10 13.83 -39.37
N LYS A 20 -15.95 15.11 -39.75
CA LYS A 20 -14.64 15.71 -40.10
C LYS A 20 -13.86 16.24 -38.90
N LYS A 21 -14.51 16.44 -37.73
CA LYS A 21 -13.85 16.87 -36.49
C LYS A 21 -13.34 15.74 -35.60
N LEU A 22 -13.75 14.50 -35.85
CA LEU A 22 -13.11 13.32 -35.29
C LEU A 22 -12.17 12.75 -36.35
N LYS A 23 -10.94 13.29 -36.43
CA LYS A 23 -9.87 12.52 -37.06
C LYS A 23 -9.84 11.16 -36.35
N PRO A 24 -9.89 10.02 -37.05
CA PRO A 24 -9.71 8.74 -36.40
C PRO A 24 -8.39 8.81 -35.62
N VAL A 25 -8.46 8.63 -34.31
CA VAL A 25 -7.27 8.57 -33.48
C VAL A 25 -6.44 7.43 -34.06
N LYS A 26 -5.24 7.77 -34.55
CA LYS A 26 -4.35 6.77 -35.13
C LYS A 26 -4.06 5.74 -34.03
N THR A 27 -4.35 4.48 -34.32
CA THR A 27 -4.07 3.39 -33.38
C THR A 27 -2.57 3.27 -33.22
N GLU A 28 -2.11 3.37 -31.98
CA GLU A 28 -0.72 3.17 -31.63
C GLU A 28 -0.51 1.74 -31.21
N TYR A 29 0.54 1.12 -31.74
CA TYR A 29 0.94 -0.25 -31.42
C TYR A 29 2.24 -0.22 -30.63
N TYR A 30 2.44 -1.21 -29.77
CA TYR A 30 3.76 -1.53 -29.25
C TYR A 30 4.67 -1.96 -30.40
N SER A 31 5.93 -1.52 -30.34
CA SER A 31 6.90 -1.91 -31.36
C SER A 31 7.15 -3.42 -31.29
N SER A 32 7.59 -4.01 -32.40
CA SER A 32 7.94 -5.43 -32.43
C SER A 32 9.01 -5.76 -31.38
N ASP A 33 9.94 -4.84 -31.08
CA ASP A 33 10.95 -5.02 -30.03
C ASP A 33 10.34 -5.04 -28.62
N GLU A 34 9.37 -4.18 -28.34
CA GLU A 34 8.64 -4.17 -27.06
C GLU A 34 7.90 -5.49 -26.84
N ILE A 35 7.22 -5.99 -27.87
CA ILE A 35 6.49 -7.27 -27.83
C ILE A 35 7.46 -8.46 -27.74
N ASN A 36 8.54 -8.46 -28.52
CA ASN A 36 9.55 -9.52 -28.51
C ASN A 36 10.23 -9.65 -27.14
N LYS A 37 10.47 -8.53 -26.44
CA LYS A 37 10.97 -8.56 -25.06
C LYS A 37 10.01 -9.29 -24.12
N LYS A 38 8.70 -9.04 -24.23
CA LYS A 38 7.67 -9.75 -23.43
C LYS A 38 7.57 -11.23 -23.80
N ILE A 39 7.60 -11.56 -25.09
CA ILE A 39 7.62 -12.96 -25.58
C ILE A 39 8.80 -13.72 -24.99
N ALA A 40 10.00 -13.14 -25.05
CA ALA A 40 11.21 -13.76 -24.49
C ALA A 40 11.15 -13.87 -22.96
N HIS A 41 10.68 -12.81 -22.27
CA HIS A 41 10.54 -12.77 -20.81
C HIS A 41 9.67 -13.91 -20.27
N PHE A 42 8.53 -14.15 -20.92
CA PHE A 42 7.59 -15.21 -20.54
C PHE A 42 7.79 -16.53 -21.30
N LYS A 43 8.87 -16.66 -22.08
CA LYS A 43 9.23 -17.88 -22.84
C LYS A 43 8.10 -18.40 -23.75
N ILE A 44 7.34 -17.50 -24.38
CA ILE A 44 6.19 -17.83 -25.23
C ILE A 44 6.69 -18.37 -26.58
N LYS A 45 6.29 -19.59 -26.95
CA LYS A 45 6.65 -20.22 -28.24
C LYS A 45 5.48 -20.27 -29.21
N LYS A 46 4.29 -20.60 -28.72
CA LYS A 46 3.03 -20.63 -29.47
C LYS A 46 2.18 -19.42 -29.09
N VAL A 47 1.65 -18.70 -30.08
CA VAL A 47 0.79 -17.54 -29.86
C VAL A 47 -0.58 -17.71 -30.52
N ALA A 48 -1.64 -17.35 -29.80
CA ALA A 48 -2.96 -17.09 -30.36
C ALA A 48 -3.16 -15.57 -30.46
N ILE A 49 -3.87 -15.11 -31.48
CA ILE A 49 -4.04 -13.67 -31.71
C ILE A 49 -5.53 -13.33 -31.61
N LEU A 50 -5.88 -12.40 -30.72
CA LEU A 50 -7.26 -11.91 -30.55
C LEU A 50 -7.43 -10.61 -31.34
N VAL A 51 -8.38 -10.61 -32.29
CA VAL A 51 -8.73 -9.50 -33.19
C VAL A 51 -10.24 -9.37 -33.26
N ASP A 52 -10.81 -8.18 -33.06
CA ASP A 52 -12.25 -7.92 -33.27
C ASP A 52 -12.52 -7.01 -34.47
N GLU A 53 -11.48 -6.73 -35.25
CA GLU A 53 -11.51 -5.92 -36.46
C GLU A 53 -10.48 -6.44 -37.46
N LEU A 54 -10.63 -6.09 -38.74
CA LEU A 54 -9.64 -6.42 -39.75
C LEU A 54 -8.34 -5.64 -39.49
N VAL A 55 -7.25 -6.36 -39.28
CA VAL A 55 -5.90 -5.82 -39.07
C VAL A 55 -4.94 -6.37 -40.12
N GLU A 56 -3.89 -5.62 -40.44
CA GLU A 56 -2.89 -6.07 -41.41
C GLU A 56 -1.97 -7.15 -40.82
N PHE A 57 -1.75 -8.25 -41.55
CA PHE A 57 -0.83 -9.31 -41.14
C PHE A 57 0.62 -8.82 -40.93
N SER A 58 1.00 -7.75 -41.63
CA SER A 58 2.32 -7.09 -41.53
C SER A 58 2.71 -6.74 -40.09
N LEU A 59 1.72 -6.45 -39.24
CA LEU A 59 1.90 -6.13 -37.83
C LEU A 59 2.53 -7.26 -37.01
N PHE A 60 2.34 -8.52 -37.42
CA PHE A 60 2.81 -9.70 -36.68
C PHE A 60 4.08 -10.33 -37.26
N LYS A 61 4.50 -9.91 -38.48
CA LYS A 61 5.56 -10.55 -39.25
C LYS A 61 6.93 -10.54 -38.56
N ASN A 62 7.23 -9.50 -37.77
CA ASN A 62 8.52 -9.31 -37.12
C ASN A 62 8.56 -9.80 -35.65
N LEU A 63 7.51 -10.50 -35.21
CA LEU A 63 7.44 -11.07 -33.87
C LEU A 63 8.14 -12.42 -33.81
N LYS A 64 8.86 -12.68 -32.72
CA LYS A 64 9.78 -13.82 -32.54
C LYS A 64 9.12 -14.92 -31.73
N PHE A 65 8.28 -15.72 -32.37
CA PHE A 65 7.67 -16.93 -31.81
C PHE A 65 7.87 -18.13 -32.76
N GLU A 66 7.64 -19.35 -32.27
CA GLU A 66 7.77 -20.57 -33.08
C GLU A 66 6.53 -20.79 -33.97
N LYS A 67 5.31 -20.47 -33.49
CA LYS A 67 4.07 -20.73 -34.24
C LYS A 67 2.92 -19.78 -33.89
N ILE A 68 2.18 -19.32 -34.90
CA ILE A 68 0.83 -18.76 -34.74
C ILE A 68 -0.18 -19.92 -34.73
N VAL A 69 -0.91 -20.07 -33.63
CA VAL A 69 -1.95 -21.09 -33.44
C VAL A 69 -3.19 -20.76 -34.27
N GLY A 70 -3.55 -19.47 -34.33
CA GLY A 70 -4.68 -18.98 -35.11
C GLY A 70 -5.06 -17.55 -34.73
N PHE A 71 -5.99 -17.00 -35.50
CA PHE A 71 -6.65 -15.73 -35.23
C PHE A 71 -8.05 -16.00 -34.70
N PHE A 72 -8.41 -15.31 -33.61
CA PHE A 72 -9.66 -15.51 -32.89
C PHE A 72 -10.37 -14.19 -32.66
N SER A 73 -11.70 -14.23 -32.56
CA SER A 73 -12.52 -13.04 -32.32
C SER A 73 -13.74 -13.33 -31.46
N PHE A 74 -14.19 -12.31 -30.71
CA PHE A 74 -15.53 -12.28 -30.11
C PHE A 74 -16.55 -11.55 -31.00
N ASN A 75 -16.10 -10.89 -32.06
CA ASN A 75 -16.94 -10.14 -32.98
C ASN A 75 -17.39 -11.00 -34.18
N LEU A 76 -18.71 -11.20 -34.30
CA LEU A 76 -19.32 -11.95 -35.40
C LEU A 76 -18.98 -11.39 -36.79
N ASP A 77 -18.78 -10.07 -36.91
CA ASP A 77 -18.45 -9.45 -38.20
C ASP A 77 -17.02 -9.78 -38.66
N ALA A 78 -16.12 -10.12 -37.74
CA ALA A 78 -14.75 -10.50 -38.06
C ALA A 78 -14.62 -12.01 -38.33
N ILE A 79 -15.49 -12.84 -37.74
CA ILE A 79 -15.43 -14.30 -37.86
C ILE A 79 -15.67 -14.73 -39.32
N GLY A 80 -14.87 -15.68 -39.81
CA GLY A 80 -14.90 -16.17 -41.19
C GLY A 80 -14.21 -15.26 -42.22
N THR A 81 -13.76 -14.07 -41.81
CA THR A 81 -12.88 -13.22 -42.62
C THR A 81 -11.42 -13.71 -42.55
N LYS A 82 -10.52 -13.12 -43.35
CA LYS A 82 -9.11 -13.53 -43.43
C LYS A 82 -8.13 -12.42 -43.06
N ILE A 83 -7.02 -12.82 -42.42
CA ILE A 83 -5.81 -12.00 -42.20
C ILE A 83 -4.62 -12.76 -42.80
N GLY A 84 -4.12 -12.29 -43.94
CA GLY A 84 -3.19 -13.09 -44.75
C GLY A 84 -3.87 -14.39 -45.19
N ASP A 85 -3.23 -15.52 -44.93
CA ASP A 85 -3.76 -16.86 -45.24
C ASP A 85 -4.59 -17.48 -44.11
N PHE A 86 -4.74 -16.79 -42.98
CA PHE A 86 -5.47 -17.30 -41.81
C PHE A 86 -6.92 -16.85 -41.81
N GLU A 87 -7.84 -17.78 -41.62
CA GLU A 87 -9.24 -17.50 -41.29
C GLU A 87 -9.38 -17.13 -39.81
N ILE A 88 -10.26 -16.16 -39.50
CA ILE A 88 -10.56 -15.75 -38.13
C ILE A 88 -11.66 -16.65 -37.55
N PHE A 89 -11.35 -17.35 -36.46
CA PHE A 89 -12.28 -18.27 -35.80
C PHE A 89 -13.00 -17.62 -34.60
N PRO A 90 -14.21 -18.07 -34.24
CA PRO A 90 -14.86 -17.62 -33.03
C PRO A 90 -14.14 -18.14 -31.77
N LEU A 91 -13.94 -17.28 -30.78
CA LEU A 91 -13.52 -17.72 -29.44
C LEU A 91 -14.75 -18.08 -28.60
N LEU A 92 -15.19 -19.32 -28.71
CA LEU A 92 -16.36 -19.83 -27.99
C LEU A 92 -15.96 -20.39 -26.63
N SER A 93 -16.94 -20.51 -25.74
CA SER A 93 -16.72 -21.10 -24.43
C SER A 93 -16.10 -22.48 -24.54
N ASN A 94 -16.52 -23.33 -25.49
CA ASN A 94 -16.02 -24.71 -25.69
C ASN A 94 -14.72 -24.81 -26.52
N SER A 95 -14.15 -23.71 -26.98
CA SER A 95 -12.87 -23.74 -27.69
C SER A 95 -11.76 -24.26 -26.77
N ASN A 96 -10.89 -25.15 -27.27
CA ASN A 96 -9.71 -25.64 -26.54
C ASN A 96 -8.44 -25.21 -27.27
N ILE A 97 -7.99 -23.98 -27.00
CA ILE A 97 -6.81 -23.42 -27.67
C ILE A 97 -5.53 -23.81 -26.92
N ASP A 98 -4.65 -24.57 -27.58
CA ASP A 98 -3.30 -24.93 -27.11
C ASP A 98 -2.29 -23.84 -27.53
N THR A 99 -1.99 -22.93 -26.61
CA THR A 99 -1.08 -21.79 -26.81
C THR A 99 -0.35 -21.48 -25.51
N ASP A 100 0.83 -20.86 -25.60
CA ASP A 100 1.56 -20.37 -24.43
C ASP A 100 1.13 -18.93 -24.06
N GLY A 101 0.66 -18.18 -25.06
CA GLY A 101 0.19 -16.81 -24.85
C GLY A 101 -0.75 -16.28 -25.91
N TRP A 102 -1.30 -15.11 -25.61
CA TRP A 102 -2.27 -14.37 -26.40
C TRP A 102 -1.72 -12.99 -26.73
N ILE A 103 -1.80 -12.61 -28.00
CA ILE A 103 -1.55 -11.25 -28.45
C ILE A 103 -2.90 -10.59 -28.69
N ILE A 104 -3.24 -9.57 -27.89
CA ILE A 104 -4.48 -8.82 -28.03
C ILE A 104 -4.23 -7.64 -28.95
N SER A 105 -4.82 -7.69 -30.14
CA SER A 105 -4.67 -6.67 -31.19
C SER A 105 -6.03 -6.15 -31.63
N THR A 106 -6.81 -5.62 -30.69
CA THR A 106 -8.16 -5.09 -30.92
C THR A 106 -8.40 -3.78 -30.16
N LYS A 107 -9.10 -2.82 -30.79
CA LYS A 107 -9.55 -1.59 -30.12
C LYS A 107 -10.72 -1.81 -29.15
N ASN A 108 -11.33 -2.99 -29.16
CA ASN A 108 -12.43 -3.31 -28.25
C ASN A 108 -11.90 -3.42 -26.81
N GLU A 109 -12.20 -2.42 -25.99
CA GLU A 109 -11.74 -2.33 -24.60
C GLU A 109 -12.24 -3.48 -23.71
N LEU A 110 -13.30 -4.19 -24.12
CA LEU A 110 -13.86 -5.33 -23.39
C LEU A 110 -13.23 -6.68 -23.77
N ALA A 111 -12.55 -6.76 -24.91
CA ALA A 111 -11.97 -8.01 -25.40
C ALA A 111 -10.90 -8.60 -24.45
N PRO A 112 -10.00 -7.80 -23.83
CA PRO A 112 -9.10 -8.33 -22.81
C PRO A 112 -9.83 -8.96 -21.63
N PHE A 113 -10.88 -8.31 -21.12
CA PHE A 113 -11.66 -8.82 -20.00
C PHE A 113 -12.43 -10.10 -20.36
N ALA A 114 -12.96 -10.18 -21.58
CA ALA A 114 -13.61 -11.37 -22.09
C ALA A 114 -12.61 -12.53 -22.23
N LEU A 115 -11.39 -12.27 -22.71
CA LEU A 115 -10.33 -13.26 -22.76
C LEU A 115 -9.94 -13.73 -21.35
N ASN A 116 -9.76 -12.81 -20.40
CA ASN A 116 -9.45 -13.16 -19.00
C ASN A 116 -10.52 -14.10 -18.41
N ARG A 117 -11.80 -13.81 -18.68
CA ARG A 117 -12.92 -14.65 -18.26
C ARG A 117 -12.86 -16.04 -18.90
N TYR A 118 -12.63 -16.12 -20.20
CA TYR A 118 -12.49 -17.39 -20.92
C TYR A 118 -11.34 -18.23 -20.37
N LEU A 119 -10.16 -17.62 -20.12
CA LEU A 119 -9.01 -18.34 -19.56
C LEU A 119 -9.27 -18.85 -18.14
N LEU A 120 -9.91 -18.03 -17.31
CA LEU A 120 -10.29 -18.39 -15.95
C LEU A 120 -11.27 -19.58 -15.92
N GLU A 121 -12.36 -19.52 -16.70
CA GLU A 121 -13.37 -20.60 -16.77
C GLU A 121 -12.79 -21.92 -17.30
N ARG A 122 -11.68 -21.86 -18.04
CA ARG A 122 -10.98 -23.02 -18.59
C ARG A 122 -9.72 -23.43 -17.82
N LYS A 123 -9.44 -22.79 -16.66
CA LYS A 123 -8.23 -23.04 -15.85
C LYS A 123 -6.94 -22.92 -16.67
N LYS A 124 -6.89 -21.90 -17.53
CA LYS A 124 -5.79 -21.58 -18.47
C LYS A 124 -5.13 -20.25 -18.14
N GLU A 125 -5.10 -19.89 -16.86
CA GLU A 125 -4.53 -18.64 -16.34
C GLU A 125 -3.03 -18.49 -16.67
N ASN A 126 -2.34 -19.61 -16.89
CA ASN A 126 -0.95 -19.68 -17.30
C ASN A 126 -0.70 -19.23 -18.76
N GLN A 127 -1.74 -19.08 -19.58
CA GLN A 127 -1.61 -18.52 -20.94
C GLN A 127 -1.43 -17.01 -20.87
N ILE A 128 -0.22 -16.55 -21.20
CA ILE A 128 0.23 -15.17 -20.96
C ILE A 128 -0.44 -14.18 -21.92
N ILE A 129 -0.96 -13.09 -21.39
CA ILE A 129 -1.60 -12.05 -22.20
C ILE A 129 -0.62 -10.90 -22.47
N ILE A 130 -0.50 -10.54 -23.75
CA ILE A 130 0.29 -9.41 -24.22
C ILE A 130 -0.60 -8.45 -25.00
N GLN A 131 -0.74 -7.23 -24.48
CA GLN A 131 -1.37 -6.13 -25.20
C GLN A 131 -0.47 -5.68 -26.36
N HIS A 132 -1.02 -5.65 -27.57
CA HIS A 132 -0.35 -5.16 -28.78
C HIS A 132 -0.70 -3.71 -29.09
N ILE A 133 -1.91 -3.27 -28.75
CA ILE A 133 -2.35 -1.88 -28.90
C ILE A 133 -1.98 -1.07 -27.65
N LYS A 134 -1.47 0.14 -27.85
CA LYS A 134 -1.24 1.12 -26.79
C LYS A 134 -2.55 1.85 -26.51
N HIS A 135 -3.16 1.53 -25.38
CA HIS A 135 -4.26 2.33 -24.85
C HIS A 135 -3.66 3.59 -24.21
N LEU A 136 -3.63 4.70 -24.95
CA LEU A 136 -3.06 5.97 -24.49
C LEU A 136 -3.73 6.50 -23.21
N ASP A 137 -5.02 6.23 -23.07
CA ASP A 137 -5.80 6.52 -21.87
C ASP A 137 -5.91 5.31 -20.92
N GLY A 138 -5.19 4.22 -21.18
CA GLY A 138 -5.15 3.04 -20.31
C GLY A 138 -4.25 3.24 -19.09
N THR A 139 -4.48 2.45 -18.04
CA THR A 139 -3.63 2.43 -16.86
C THR A 139 -2.66 1.27 -16.91
N ARG A 140 -1.36 1.58 -16.78
CA ARG A 140 -0.29 0.61 -16.54
C ARG A 140 0.13 0.72 -15.09
N TYR A 141 0.23 -0.41 -14.42
CA TYR A 141 0.62 -0.49 -13.03
C TYR A 141 1.85 -1.36 -12.88
N TYR A 142 2.73 -0.93 -11.97
CA TYR A 142 3.86 -1.69 -11.49
C TYR A 142 3.98 -1.51 -9.98
N SER A 143 4.30 -2.61 -9.31
CA SER A 143 4.76 -2.63 -7.94
C SER A 143 5.70 -3.81 -7.73
N TYR A 144 6.34 -3.83 -6.57
CA TYR A 144 7.13 -4.95 -6.13
C TYR A 144 7.00 -5.13 -4.63
N VAL A 145 7.35 -6.32 -4.16
CA VAL A 145 7.59 -6.61 -2.74
C VAL A 145 8.77 -7.53 -2.60
N ASP A 146 9.50 -7.37 -1.50
CA ASP A 146 10.57 -8.25 -1.10
C ASP A 146 10.03 -9.68 -0.93
N PHE A 147 10.86 -10.67 -1.25
CA PHE A 147 10.44 -12.06 -1.33
C PHE A 147 11.49 -12.99 -0.74
N PHE A 148 11.07 -13.73 0.28
CA PHE A 148 11.86 -14.68 1.06
C PHE A 148 11.23 -16.07 1.01
N SER A 149 12.04 -17.11 1.21
CA SER A 149 11.57 -18.51 1.30
C SER A 149 12.23 -19.25 2.47
N ASP A 150 11.70 -20.44 2.76
CA ASP A 150 12.16 -21.35 3.80
C ASP A 150 12.10 -20.77 5.22
N GLU A 151 13.18 -20.14 5.67
CA GLU A 151 13.38 -19.70 7.05
C GLU A 151 12.51 -18.50 7.40
N GLN A 152 12.11 -17.75 6.38
CA GLN A 152 11.06 -16.74 6.45
C GLN A 152 10.20 -16.89 5.19
N LYS A 153 8.98 -17.38 5.36
CA LYS A 153 8.01 -17.55 4.28
C LYS A 153 7.35 -16.23 3.96
N THR A 154 7.12 -15.98 2.67
CA THR A 154 6.40 -14.78 2.20
C THR A 154 4.99 -15.17 1.81
N ILE A 155 3.98 -14.49 2.35
CA ILE A 155 2.57 -14.66 1.98
C ILE A 155 2.04 -13.31 1.50
N ILE A 156 1.60 -13.25 0.25
CA ILE A 156 1.10 -12.03 -0.40
C ILE A 156 -0.42 -12.17 -0.57
N HIS A 157 -1.15 -11.14 -0.13
CA HIS A 157 -2.60 -11.07 -0.19
C HIS A 157 -3.04 -10.03 -1.22
N ILE A 158 -3.42 -10.48 -2.41
CA ILE A 158 -3.85 -9.60 -3.51
C ILE A 158 -5.36 -9.68 -3.63
N ASN A 159 -6.06 -8.56 -3.49
CA ASN A 159 -7.51 -8.52 -3.72
C ASN A 159 -7.85 -7.64 -4.93
N ASN A 160 -8.70 -8.16 -5.81
CA ASN A 160 -9.23 -7.44 -6.96
C ASN A 160 -10.45 -6.58 -6.58
N TYR A 161 -10.24 -5.40 -6.01
CA TYR A 161 -11.31 -4.45 -5.68
C TYR A 161 -11.74 -3.53 -6.84
N LEU A 162 -11.36 -3.83 -8.09
CA LEU A 162 -11.66 -2.97 -9.25
C LEU A 162 -13.17 -2.76 -9.46
N ARG A 163 -14.00 -3.74 -9.10
CA ARG A 163 -15.46 -3.59 -9.12
C ARG A 163 -15.90 -2.45 -8.20
N ARG A 164 -15.40 -2.46 -6.96
CA ARG A 164 -15.80 -1.50 -5.93
C ARG A 164 -15.22 -0.11 -6.14
N LEU A 165 -13.93 -0.04 -6.47
CA LEU A 165 -13.21 1.23 -6.63
C LEU A 165 -13.51 1.91 -7.98
N HIS A 166 -13.66 1.13 -9.05
CA HIS A 166 -13.66 1.66 -10.43
C HIS A 166 -14.84 1.20 -11.30
N ALA A 167 -15.80 0.46 -10.71
CA ALA A 167 -16.94 -0.13 -11.42
C ALA A 167 -16.51 -1.03 -12.60
N ILE A 168 -15.43 -1.80 -12.41
CA ILE A 168 -14.92 -2.78 -13.37
C ILE A 168 -15.19 -4.18 -12.80
N PRO A 169 -16.32 -4.84 -13.14
CA PRO A 169 -16.72 -6.12 -12.57
C PRO A 169 -16.08 -7.32 -13.30
N PHE A 170 -14.82 -7.19 -13.73
CA PHE A 170 -14.17 -8.16 -14.61
C PHE A 170 -12.92 -8.78 -13.97
N PRO A 171 -12.54 -10.01 -14.37
CA PRO A 171 -11.29 -10.61 -13.94
C PRO A 171 -10.07 -9.80 -14.42
N LEU A 172 -9.06 -9.68 -13.56
CA LEU A 172 -7.82 -8.96 -13.84
C LEU A 172 -6.68 -9.97 -14.03
N ASP A 173 -6.00 -9.90 -15.17
CA ASP A 173 -4.72 -10.57 -15.37
C ASP A 173 -3.59 -9.78 -14.68
N ILE A 174 -2.80 -10.47 -13.88
CA ILE A 174 -1.62 -9.91 -13.21
C ILE A 174 -0.43 -10.75 -13.63
N ARG A 175 0.60 -10.05 -14.12
CA ARG A 175 1.88 -10.65 -14.47
C ARG A 175 2.80 -10.56 -13.26
N LEU A 176 3.43 -11.68 -12.96
CA LEU A 176 4.32 -11.87 -11.83
C LEU A 176 5.72 -12.17 -12.35
N THR A 177 6.74 -11.48 -11.84
CA THR A 177 8.14 -11.81 -12.12
C THR A 177 8.92 -11.91 -10.82
N LEU A 178 9.41 -13.10 -10.49
CA LEU A 178 10.29 -13.33 -9.35
C LEU A 178 11.73 -13.10 -9.79
N ARG A 179 12.46 -12.25 -9.06
CA ARG A 179 13.87 -11.94 -9.31
C ARG A 179 14.71 -12.08 -8.07
N ASP A 180 15.95 -12.54 -8.23
CA ASP A 180 16.95 -12.46 -7.16
C ASP A 180 17.45 -11.03 -6.95
N CYS A 181 18.30 -10.82 -5.94
CA CYS A 181 18.85 -9.51 -5.61
C CYS A 181 19.72 -8.88 -6.71
N GLU A 182 20.23 -9.68 -7.65
CA GLU A 182 21.01 -9.21 -8.81
C GLU A 182 20.11 -8.99 -10.05
N GLY A 183 18.79 -9.04 -9.86
CA GLY A 183 17.80 -8.76 -10.90
C GLY A 183 17.60 -9.91 -11.91
N LYS A 184 18.19 -11.08 -11.70
CA LYS A 184 18.00 -12.24 -12.58
C LYS A 184 16.60 -12.80 -12.40
N ILE A 185 15.92 -13.07 -13.51
CA ILE A 185 14.59 -13.69 -13.51
C ILE A 185 14.73 -15.16 -13.08
N ILE A 186 14.06 -15.51 -11.99
CA ILE A 186 13.94 -16.87 -11.49
C ILE A 186 12.70 -17.53 -12.07
N ASP A 187 11.58 -16.81 -12.03
CA ASP A 187 10.29 -17.27 -12.51
C ASP A 187 9.48 -16.10 -13.07
N ALA A 188 8.67 -16.36 -14.09
CA ALA A 188 7.76 -15.37 -14.67
C ALA A 188 6.48 -16.07 -15.10
N ARG A 189 5.33 -15.62 -14.58
CA ARG A 189 4.02 -16.23 -14.81
C ARG A 189 2.90 -15.20 -14.81
N GLN A 190 1.69 -15.65 -15.10
CA GLN A 190 0.47 -14.87 -14.98
C GLN A 190 -0.51 -15.57 -14.03
N ILE A 191 -1.29 -14.77 -13.33
CA ILE A 191 -2.49 -15.20 -12.61
C ILE A 191 -3.67 -14.35 -13.09
N ILE A 192 -4.89 -14.86 -12.96
CA ILE A 192 -6.10 -14.08 -13.21
C ILE A 192 -6.93 -14.10 -11.93
N ILE A 193 -7.23 -12.91 -11.41
CA ILE A 193 -8.03 -12.76 -10.18
C ILE A 193 -9.44 -12.34 -10.58
N PRO A 194 -10.49 -13.13 -10.26
CA PRO A 194 -11.87 -12.73 -10.46
C PRO A 194 -12.19 -11.42 -9.70
N PRO A 195 -13.25 -10.68 -10.08
CA PRO A 195 -13.64 -9.48 -9.34
C PRO A 195 -13.98 -9.83 -7.88
N ASP A 196 -13.45 -9.04 -6.94
CA ASP A 196 -13.65 -9.13 -5.48
C ASP A 196 -13.07 -10.37 -4.81
N PHE A 197 -12.31 -11.19 -5.54
CA PHE A 197 -11.61 -12.34 -5.01
C PHE A 197 -10.26 -11.96 -4.39
N ILE A 198 -9.83 -12.77 -3.44
CA ILE A 198 -8.50 -12.68 -2.84
C ILE A 198 -7.63 -13.81 -3.40
N LYS A 199 -6.55 -13.45 -4.08
CA LYS A 199 -5.48 -14.39 -4.43
C LYS A 199 -4.39 -14.34 -3.36
N ILE A 200 -4.08 -15.51 -2.82
CA ILE A 200 -2.92 -15.70 -1.95
C ILE A 200 -1.78 -16.27 -2.78
N ILE A 201 -0.60 -15.68 -2.63
CA ILE A 201 0.65 -16.18 -3.22
C ILE A 201 1.61 -16.47 -2.08
N SER A 202 2.08 -17.71 -2.00
CA SER A 202 3.07 -18.16 -1.02
C SER A 202 4.44 -18.30 -1.68
N SER A 203 5.51 -18.12 -0.92
CA SER A 203 6.86 -18.56 -1.30
C SER A 203 6.92 -20.04 -1.66
N ASP A 204 6.03 -20.84 -1.08
CA ASP A 204 5.93 -22.28 -1.36
C ASP A 204 5.36 -22.58 -2.77
N ASP A 205 4.76 -21.60 -3.46
CA ASP A 205 4.25 -21.71 -4.84
C ASP A 205 5.38 -21.64 -5.89
N PHE A 206 6.63 -21.50 -5.45
CA PHE A 206 7.81 -21.35 -6.28
C PHE A 206 8.82 -22.47 -5.98
N HIS A 207 9.52 -22.95 -7.01
CA HIS A 207 10.58 -23.95 -6.87
C HIS A 207 11.91 -23.30 -6.44
N ILE A 208 11.91 -22.66 -5.29
CA ILE A 208 13.05 -21.91 -4.72
C ILE A 208 13.38 -22.44 -3.32
N LYS A 209 14.64 -22.27 -2.90
CA LYS A 209 15.12 -22.60 -1.55
C LYS A 209 16.15 -21.57 -1.09
N ASN A 210 16.09 -21.18 0.17
CA ASN A 210 16.93 -20.18 0.85
C ASN A 210 17.05 -18.90 0.01
N PHE A 211 15.94 -18.52 -0.59
CA PHE A 211 15.85 -17.42 -1.53
C PHE A 211 15.65 -16.08 -0.83
N VAL A 212 16.33 -15.07 -1.36
CA VAL A 212 16.12 -13.65 -1.06
C VAL A 212 16.08 -12.91 -2.40
N GLY A 213 15.06 -12.09 -2.58
CA GLY A 213 14.86 -11.33 -3.80
C GLY A 213 13.58 -10.52 -3.72
N TYR A 214 12.86 -10.42 -4.82
CA TYR A 214 11.60 -9.66 -4.88
C TYR A 214 10.67 -10.18 -5.98
N LEU A 215 9.37 -10.01 -5.74
CA LEU A 215 8.31 -10.31 -6.68
C LEU A 215 7.77 -9.01 -7.28
N GLU A 216 7.88 -8.86 -8.60
CA GLU A 216 7.27 -7.78 -9.37
C GLU A 216 5.83 -8.15 -9.74
N LEU A 217 4.92 -7.18 -9.65
CA LEU A 217 3.53 -7.29 -10.06
C LEU A 217 3.19 -6.22 -11.08
N GLU A 218 2.67 -6.65 -12.23
CA GLU A 218 2.35 -5.77 -13.36
C GLU A 218 0.99 -6.10 -13.98
N PHE A 219 0.14 -5.10 -14.15
CA PHE A 219 -1.09 -5.23 -14.93
C PHE A 219 -1.27 -4.02 -15.86
N GLU A 220 -2.07 -4.21 -16.91
CA GLU A 220 -2.43 -3.17 -17.86
C GLU A 220 -3.91 -3.27 -18.14
N ILE A 221 -4.64 -2.18 -17.95
CA ILE A 221 -6.05 -2.11 -18.33
C ILE A 221 -6.29 -0.98 -19.32
N THR A 222 -7.30 -1.18 -20.14
CA THR A 222 -7.67 -0.28 -21.25
C THR A 222 -8.29 1.03 -20.77
N LYS A 223 -8.74 1.11 -19.51
CA LYS A 223 -9.41 2.26 -18.90
C LYS A 223 -8.48 3.05 -17.97
N LYS A 224 -8.61 4.37 -18.00
CA LYS A 224 -7.94 5.28 -17.04
C LYS A 224 -8.51 5.12 -15.65
N ILE A 225 -7.71 4.58 -14.74
CA ILE A 225 -7.96 4.51 -13.31
C ILE A 225 -6.74 5.00 -12.52
N SER A 226 -6.93 5.29 -11.23
CA SER A 226 -5.79 5.43 -10.33
C SER A 226 -5.02 4.11 -10.28
N PRO A 227 -3.70 4.07 -10.53
CA PRO A 227 -2.90 2.85 -10.51
C PRO A 227 -2.76 2.33 -9.07
N PHE A 228 -3.80 1.68 -8.56
CA PHE A 228 -3.89 1.22 -7.18
C PHE A 228 -4.52 -0.18 -7.11
N LEU A 229 -3.67 -1.20 -7.12
CA LEU A 229 -4.03 -2.57 -6.74
C LEU A 229 -3.35 -2.87 -5.41
N HIS A 230 -3.99 -2.53 -4.30
CA HIS A 230 -3.38 -2.71 -2.99
C HIS A 230 -3.25 -4.18 -2.61
N TYR A 231 -2.08 -4.56 -2.09
CA TYR A 231 -1.86 -5.88 -1.50
C TYR A 231 -0.92 -5.81 -0.29
N MET A 232 -1.15 -6.73 0.63
CA MET A 232 -0.45 -6.87 1.90
C MET A 232 0.50 -8.07 1.82
N VAL A 233 1.59 -8.02 2.58
CA VAL A 233 2.58 -9.08 2.64
C VAL A 233 2.88 -9.41 4.09
N ASP A 234 2.78 -10.69 4.43
CA ASP A 234 3.19 -11.23 5.71
C ASP A 234 4.46 -12.06 5.53
N TYR A 235 5.46 -11.79 6.38
CA TYR A 235 6.70 -12.52 6.44
C TYR A 235 6.73 -13.37 7.71
N ILE A 236 6.64 -14.67 7.55
CA ILE A 236 6.42 -15.62 8.64
C ILE A 236 7.66 -16.48 8.83
N SER A 237 8.32 -16.33 9.99
CA SER A 237 9.39 -17.24 10.43
C SER A 237 8.94 -18.02 11.67
N PRO A 238 9.65 -19.08 12.09
CA PRO A 238 9.36 -19.75 13.36
C PRO A 238 9.43 -18.80 14.56
N ASP A 239 10.34 -17.84 14.52
CA ASP A 239 10.58 -16.91 15.63
C ASP A 239 9.79 -15.60 15.50
N PHE A 240 9.33 -15.18 14.31
CA PHE A 240 8.80 -13.83 14.10
C PHE A 240 7.67 -13.80 13.08
N ILE A 241 6.92 -12.70 13.14
CA ILE A 241 5.97 -12.30 12.10
C ILE A 241 6.22 -10.82 11.89
N SER A 242 6.36 -10.42 10.64
CA SER A 242 6.33 -9.02 10.26
C SER A 242 5.40 -8.85 9.08
N SER A 243 4.87 -7.64 8.93
CA SER A 243 3.94 -7.32 7.85
C SER A 243 4.39 -6.05 7.15
N ASN A 244 4.14 -6.02 5.86
CA ASN A 244 4.34 -4.86 5.04
C ASN A 244 3.29 -4.84 3.93
N HIS A 245 3.42 -3.91 3.00
CA HIS A 245 2.51 -3.76 1.89
C HIS A 245 3.27 -3.44 0.60
N GLN A 246 2.54 -3.38 -0.50
CA GLN A 246 3.09 -3.05 -1.82
C GLN A 246 4.09 -1.88 -1.79
N SER A 247 5.18 -2.01 -2.54
CA SER A 247 6.12 -0.94 -2.82
C SER A 247 6.25 -0.67 -4.32
N GLY A 248 6.90 0.43 -4.70
CA GLY A 248 7.13 0.74 -6.11
C GLY A 248 6.05 1.56 -6.81
N LEU A 249 5.18 2.27 -6.08
CA LEU A 249 4.13 3.16 -6.63
C LEU A 249 4.66 4.41 -7.38
N GLY A 250 5.97 4.50 -7.60
CA GLY A 250 6.63 5.62 -8.24
C GLY A 250 8.00 5.92 -7.64
N LEU A 251 8.68 6.88 -8.25
CA LEU A 251 9.95 7.42 -7.76
C LEU A 251 9.69 8.68 -6.94
N HIS A 252 10.37 8.81 -5.81
CA HIS A 252 10.46 10.06 -5.07
C HIS A 252 11.49 10.97 -5.74
N PRO A 253 11.33 12.31 -5.68
CA PRO A 253 12.28 13.25 -6.26
C PRO A 253 13.71 13.07 -5.74
N ALA A 254 14.69 13.49 -6.55
CA ALA A 254 16.08 13.58 -6.13
C ALA A 254 16.23 14.36 -4.81
N ASN A 255 17.19 13.94 -3.99
CA ASN A 255 17.51 14.47 -2.67
C ASN A 255 16.40 14.36 -1.61
N SER A 256 15.33 13.59 -1.88
CA SER A 256 14.40 13.16 -0.85
C SER A 256 15.15 12.47 0.29
N ALA A 257 14.88 12.88 1.53
CA ALA A 257 15.50 12.34 2.71
C ALA A 257 14.54 11.35 3.38
N PHE A 258 14.93 10.10 3.56
CA PHE A 258 14.08 9.07 4.18
C PHE A 258 14.57 8.75 5.60
N THR A 259 13.72 8.91 6.61
CA THR A 259 14.16 9.03 8.03
C THR A 259 13.57 7.99 9.00
N ARG A 260 12.98 6.88 8.54
CA ARG A 260 12.43 5.83 9.44
C ARG A 260 13.44 4.86 10.06
N GLY A 261 14.72 4.94 9.70
CA GLY A 261 15.72 3.96 10.09
C GLY A 261 16.30 4.18 11.49
N TYR A 262 15.51 3.99 12.54
CA TYR A 262 16.07 3.97 13.90
C TYR A 262 16.92 2.73 14.10
N ILE A 263 18.10 2.89 14.69
CA ILE A 263 19.04 1.78 14.86
C ILE A 263 18.90 1.26 16.30
N PRO A 264 18.66 -0.06 16.50
CA PRO A 264 18.63 -0.62 17.85
C PRO A 264 19.98 -0.40 18.54
N THR A 265 19.97 0.12 19.77
CA THR A 265 21.20 0.29 20.58
C THR A 265 21.67 -1.05 21.17
N ARG A 266 20.76 -2.02 21.31
CA ARG A 266 21.08 -3.39 21.74
C ARG A 266 22.02 -4.07 20.74
N GLU A 267 23.06 -4.73 21.23
CA GLU A 267 24.05 -5.41 20.39
C GLU A 267 23.48 -6.62 19.64
N ASP A 268 22.42 -7.25 20.16
CA ASP A 268 21.81 -8.44 19.57
C ASP A 268 20.75 -8.13 18.49
N GLU A 269 20.53 -6.86 18.16
CA GLU A 269 19.54 -6.42 17.18
C GLU A 269 20.20 -5.53 16.12
N SER A 270 19.66 -5.56 14.90
CA SER A 270 20.16 -4.74 13.80
C SER A 270 19.05 -4.15 12.94
N LEU A 271 19.39 -3.05 12.28
CA LEU A 271 18.59 -2.43 11.23
C LEU A 271 19.23 -2.77 9.88
N ILE A 272 18.45 -3.37 9.00
CA ILE A 272 18.80 -3.64 7.61
C ILE A 272 17.98 -2.73 6.72
N ILE A 273 18.65 -2.00 5.82
CA ILE A 273 18.00 -1.17 4.82
C ILE A 273 18.04 -1.90 3.48
N CYS A 274 16.88 -2.04 2.86
CA CYS A 274 16.72 -2.52 1.50
C CYS A 274 16.49 -1.36 0.54
N LEU A 275 17.28 -1.34 -0.54
CA LEU A 275 17.18 -0.38 -1.62
C LEU A 275 16.93 -1.10 -2.93
N PHE A 276 16.00 -0.59 -3.73
CA PHE A 276 15.64 -1.14 -5.02
C PHE A 276 15.70 -0.08 -6.12
N GLN A 277 16.20 -0.48 -7.29
CA GLN A 277 16.26 0.40 -8.43
C GLN A 277 16.05 -0.34 -9.75
N ARG A 278 15.10 0.11 -10.59
CA ARG A 278 14.82 -0.47 -11.93
C ARG A 278 14.90 0.51 -13.09
N ASN A 279 15.00 1.81 -12.82
CA ASN A 279 14.68 2.86 -13.79
C ASN A 279 15.88 3.37 -14.60
N TYR A 280 17.11 3.20 -14.10
CA TYR A 280 18.32 3.75 -14.70
C TYR A 280 19.24 2.63 -15.18
N GLU A 281 19.75 2.78 -16.40
CA GLU A 281 20.75 1.85 -16.97
C GLU A 281 22.11 1.98 -16.31
N LYS A 282 22.43 3.15 -15.75
CA LYS A 282 23.68 3.39 -15.03
C LYS A 282 23.47 3.12 -13.54
N PRO A 283 24.47 2.54 -12.84
CA PRO A 283 24.36 2.30 -11.41
C PRO A 283 24.13 3.58 -10.61
N VAL A 284 23.22 3.50 -9.64
CA VAL A 284 22.86 4.60 -8.74
C VAL A 284 23.70 4.53 -7.47
N LYS A 285 24.15 5.70 -6.99
CA LYS A 285 24.82 5.83 -5.70
C LYS A 285 23.85 6.42 -4.69
N VAL A 286 23.79 5.79 -3.53
CA VAL A 286 22.93 6.19 -2.42
C VAL A 286 23.81 6.46 -1.21
N SER A 287 23.51 7.53 -0.47
CA SER A 287 24.19 7.88 0.78
C SER A 287 23.32 7.50 1.98
N ALA A 288 23.98 6.98 3.01
CA ALA A 288 23.47 6.83 4.37
C ALA A 288 24.09 7.92 5.25
N ILE A 289 23.27 8.70 5.94
CA ILE A 289 23.72 9.70 6.91
C ILE A 289 23.25 9.25 8.29
N LEU A 290 24.19 8.73 9.09
CA LEU A 290 23.97 8.33 10.47
C LEU A 290 24.02 9.57 11.38
N ASN A 291 22.99 9.77 12.18
CA ASN A 291 22.91 10.81 13.20
C ASN A 291 22.72 10.16 14.57
N TYR A 292 23.48 10.62 15.56
CA TYR A 292 23.45 10.10 16.92
C TYR A 292 24.01 11.13 17.90
N PHE A 293 23.86 10.86 19.19
CA PHE A 293 24.47 11.65 20.25
C PHE A 293 25.49 10.83 21.04
N THR A 294 26.58 11.46 21.45
CA THR A 294 27.58 10.91 22.36
C THR A 294 28.00 12.02 23.32
N GLU A 295 27.94 11.75 24.62
CA GLU A 295 28.30 12.73 25.67
C GLU A 295 27.56 14.08 25.53
N GLY A 296 26.33 14.05 25.02
CA GLY A 296 25.49 15.23 24.79
C GLY A 296 25.78 16.01 23.50
N GLU A 297 26.80 15.62 22.73
CA GLU A 297 27.11 16.23 21.43
C GLU A 297 26.43 15.47 20.28
N LYS A 298 25.87 16.23 19.34
CA LYS A 298 25.25 15.67 18.12
C LYS A 298 26.32 15.39 17.08
N ILE A 299 26.40 14.15 16.62
CA ILE A 299 27.34 13.70 15.59
C ILE A 299 26.57 13.26 14.34
N SER A 300 27.12 13.59 13.18
CA SER A 300 26.61 13.16 11.87
C SER A 300 27.75 12.56 11.05
N LYS A 301 27.57 11.35 10.53
CA LYS A 301 28.53 10.66 9.67
C LYS A 301 27.84 10.18 8.40
N GLU A 302 28.46 10.43 7.25
CA GLU A 302 27.97 9.98 5.95
C GLU A 302 28.83 8.82 5.42
N LYS A 303 28.15 7.79 4.90
CA LYS A 303 28.75 6.71 4.11
C LYS A 303 27.92 6.45 2.86
N LYS A 304 28.52 5.77 1.88
CA LYS A 304 27.83 5.36 0.66
C LYS A 304 27.46 3.88 0.74
N PHE A 305 26.25 3.56 0.31
CA PHE A 305 25.87 2.19 0.01
C PHE A 305 26.67 1.67 -1.20
N LYS A 306 26.67 0.35 -1.39
CA LYS A 306 27.14 -0.25 -2.65
C LYS A 306 26.32 0.31 -3.82
N PRO A 307 26.93 0.54 -5.01
CA PRO A 307 26.19 0.98 -6.18
C PRO A 307 25.07 0.01 -6.55
N LEU A 308 23.90 0.54 -6.91
CA LEU A 308 22.72 -0.22 -7.33
C LEU A 308 22.64 -0.24 -8.85
N GLU A 309 22.89 -1.40 -9.45
CA GLU A 309 22.66 -1.61 -10.88
C GLU A 309 21.15 -1.72 -11.20
N LYS A 310 20.81 -1.70 -12.48
CA LYS A 310 19.42 -1.82 -12.93
C LYS A 310 18.82 -3.16 -12.52
N ASN A 311 17.66 -3.11 -11.87
CA ASN A 311 16.92 -4.23 -11.29
C ASN A 311 17.61 -4.87 -10.07
N HIS A 312 18.60 -4.23 -9.45
CA HIS A 312 19.20 -4.77 -8.24
C HIS A 312 18.41 -4.37 -6.99
N MET A 313 18.44 -5.27 -6.01
CA MET A 313 17.95 -5.07 -4.66
C MET A 313 19.10 -5.27 -3.68
N LEU A 314 19.43 -4.24 -2.90
CA LEU A 314 20.53 -4.27 -1.93
C LEU A 314 19.97 -4.30 -0.51
N TYR A 315 20.33 -5.33 0.25
CA TYR A 315 20.15 -5.38 1.70
C TYR A 315 21.46 -4.99 2.39
N GLN A 316 21.45 -3.95 3.21
CA GLN A 316 22.62 -3.48 3.93
C GLN A 316 22.31 -3.35 5.42
N ASP A 317 23.04 -4.10 6.24
CA ASP A 317 23.08 -3.90 7.69
C ASP A 317 23.79 -2.57 7.99
N ILE A 318 23.12 -1.70 8.77
CA ILE A 318 23.60 -0.35 9.07
C ILE A 318 24.72 -0.37 10.12
N LYS A 319 24.70 -1.31 11.07
CA LYS A 319 25.80 -1.47 12.02
C LYS A 319 27.06 -1.99 11.33
N GLU A 320 26.92 -2.84 10.31
CA GLU A 320 28.05 -3.24 9.47
C GLU A 320 28.57 -2.08 8.62
N LEU A 321 27.66 -1.29 8.03
CA LEU A 321 28.06 -0.12 7.23
C LEU A 321 28.84 0.89 8.09
N PHE A 322 28.44 1.11 9.33
CA PHE A 322 29.09 2.02 10.30
C PHE A 322 29.81 1.25 11.41
N ASN A 323 30.58 0.21 11.06
CA ASN A 323 31.27 -0.67 12.00
C ASN A 323 32.27 0.00 12.94
N GLU A 324 32.69 1.23 12.66
CA GLU A 324 33.55 2.04 13.52
C GLU A 324 32.81 2.68 14.71
N ILE A 325 31.47 2.59 14.75
CA ILE A 325 30.63 3.18 15.79
C ILE A 325 30.24 2.14 16.83
N ASP A 326 30.52 2.43 18.11
CA ASP A 326 30.02 1.66 19.24
C ASP A 326 28.59 2.11 19.60
N PHE A 327 27.60 1.47 18.98
CA PHE A 327 26.18 1.79 19.17
C PHE A 327 25.69 1.65 20.63
N SER A 328 26.37 0.86 21.46
CA SER A 328 26.03 0.71 22.88
C SER A 328 26.26 2.00 23.69
N LYS A 329 27.12 2.88 23.19
CA LYS A 329 27.48 4.18 23.78
C LYS A 329 26.82 5.37 23.07
N THR A 330 25.93 5.10 22.11
CA THR A 330 25.22 6.15 21.37
C THR A 330 23.82 6.34 21.90
N GLU A 331 23.35 7.58 21.89
CA GLU A 331 21.97 7.93 22.21
C GLU A 331 21.18 8.20 20.92
N SER A 332 19.99 7.60 20.85
CA SER A 332 18.97 7.81 19.80
C SER A 332 19.48 7.74 18.33
N PRO A 333 20.29 6.73 17.95
CA PRO A 333 20.85 6.66 16.61
C PRO A 333 19.77 6.43 15.53
N TYR A 334 19.86 7.17 14.43
CA TYR A 334 18.98 7.03 13.28
C TYR A 334 19.73 7.32 11.98
N VAL A 335 19.30 6.67 10.89
CA VAL A 335 19.90 6.86 9.56
C VAL A 335 18.93 7.52 8.60
N VAL A 336 19.48 8.47 7.84
CA VAL A 336 18.80 9.14 6.73
C VAL A 336 19.35 8.61 5.42
N VAL A 337 18.47 8.14 4.54
CA VAL A 337 18.85 7.69 3.19
C VAL A 337 18.57 8.80 2.19
N LYS A 338 19.54 9.07 1.29
CA LYS A 338 19.42 10.07 0.21
C LYS A 338 20.06 9.58 -1.09
N SER A 339 19.53 10.04 -2.22
CA SER A 339 20.15 9.91 -3.53
C SER A 339 20.01 11.20 -4.31
N ASP A 340 20.99 11.47 -5.18
CA ASP A 340 20.98 12.58 -6.14
C ASP A 340 20.06 12.31 -7.35
N LEU A 341 19.55 11.09 -7.49
CA LEU A 341 18.57 10.69 -8.49
C LEU A 341 17.23 10.32 -7.85
N PRO A 342 16.11 10.46 -8.57
CA PRO A 342 14.82 9.94 -8.11
C PRO A 342 14.88 8.43 -7.83
N LEU A 343 14.37 7.99 -6.68
CA LEU A 343 14.43 6.58 -6.26
C LEU A 343 13.11 6.10 -5.63
N HIS A 344 12.90 4.79 -5.66
CA HIS A 344 11.89 4.16 -4.82
C HIS A 344 12.21 4.36 -3.34
N ARG A 345 11.16 4.39 -2.51
CA ARG A 345 11.32 4.46 -1.05
C ARG A 345 12.13 3.26 -0.53
N PRO A 346 13.06 3.45 0.42
CA PRO A 346 13.74 2.35 1.09
C PRO A 346 12.80 1.55 2.00
N ASN A 347 13.14 0.27 2.18
CA ASN A 347 12.46 -0.63 3.11
C ASN A 347 13.40 -0.88 4.28
N TYR A 348 12.85 -0.95 5.49
CA TYR A 348 13.58 -1.07 6.75
C TYR A 348 13.16 -2.36 7.43
N TYR A 349 14.14 -3.16 7.80
CA TYR A 349 13.97 -4.48 8.38
C TYR A 349 14.70 -4.54 9.72
N TYR A 350 14.01 -5.01 10.75
CA TYR A 350 14.60 -5.23 12.05
C TYR A 350 14.84 -6.72 12.29
N ALA A 351 16.09 -7.07 12.61
CA ALA A 351 16.53 -8.45 12.75
C ALA A 351 17.21 -8.68 14.11
N LYS A 352 17.15 -9.93 14.60
CA LYS A 352 17.91 -10.37 15.77
C LYS A 352 19.11 -11.22 15.36
N LYS A 353 20.29 -10.91 15.90
CA LYS A 353 21.54 -11.62 15.63
C LYS A 353 21.41 -13.10 15.97
N GLY A 354 21.83 -13.96 15.05
CA GLY A 354 21.75 -15.41 15.20
C GLY A 354 20.34 -16.00 15.11
N LYS A 355 19.31 -15.17 14.89
CA LYS A 355 17.94 -15.59 14.59
C LYS A 355 17.63 -15.34 13.11
N ARG A 356 16.69 -16.10 12.57
CA ARG A 356 16.30 -16.06 11.16
C ARG A 356 15.02 -15.26 10.98
N GLY A 357 14.99 -14.44 9.93
CA GLY A 357 13.87 -13.56 9.60
C GLY A 357 13.87 -12.22 10.35
N TYR A 358 12.91 -11.40 9.97
CA TYR A 358 12.72 -10.05 10.48
C TYR A 358 11.53 -10.00 11.44
N PHE A 359 11.67 -9.27 12.53
CA PHE A 359 10.60 -9.09 13.50
C PHE A 359 9.76 -7.83 13.27
N ASP A 360 10.25 -6.92 12.43
CA ASP A 360 9.50 -5.76 11.99
C ASP A 360 9.96 -5.29 10.61
N THR A 361 9.02 -4.71 9.87
CA THR A 361 9.26 -4.23 8.52
C THR A 361 8.48 -2.95 8.26
N SER A 362 9.11 -1.96 7.65
CA SER A 362 8.42 -0.71 7.29
C SER A 362 9.04 -0.04 6.07
N HIS A 363 8.32 0.90 5.47
CA HIS A 363 8.84 1.79 4.43
C HIS A 363 8.88 3.22 4.93
N ALA A 364 9.89 4.01 4.54
CA ALA A 364 9.95 5.43 4.92
C ALA A 364 9.07 6.32 4.03
N GLY A 365 8.42 7.30 4.64
CA GLY A 365 8.04 8.53 3.96
C GLY A 365 9.24 9.48 3.81
N PRO A 366 9.20 10.43 2.86
CA PRO A 366 10.17 11.51 2.83
C PRO A 366 10.01 12.40 4.07
N ASP A 367 11.12 12.94 4.56
CA ASP A 367 11.22 13.96 5.60
C ASP A 367 10.22 15.08 5.31
N LEU A 368 9.18 15.14 6.14
CA LEU A 368 8.04 16.00 5.91
C LEU A 368 8.44 17.48 5.91
N LYS A 369 9.37 17.89 6.76
CA LYS A 369 9.86 19.28 6.82
C LYS A 369 10.50 19.69 5.51
N LYS A 370 11.46 18.91 5.01
CA LYS A 370 12.15 19.20 3.73
C LYS A 370 11.20 19.09 2.54
N HIS A 371 10.30 18.12 2.56
CA HIS A 371 9.29 17.97 1.52
C HIS A 371 8.41 19.23 1.45
N VAL A 372 8.01 19.76 2.60
CA VAL A 372 7.18 20.95 2.68
C VAL A 372 7.94 22.22 2.28
N GLU A 373 9.16 22.41 2.78
CA GLU A 373 10.01 23.55 2.43
C GLU A 373 10.27 23.63 0.92
N SER A 374 10.63 22.50 0.31
CA SER A 374 10.91 22.43 -1.13
C SER A 374 9.67 22.60 -2.02
N THR A 375 8.52 22.06 -1.60
CA THR A 375 7.30 22.04 -2.42
C THR A 375 6.45 23.30 -2.23
N TYR A 376 6.45 23.89 -1.04
CA TYR A 376 5.54 24.98 -0.67
C TYR A 376 6.25 26.26 -0.19
N GLY A 377 7.60 26.29 -0.17
CA GLY A 377 8.38 27.50 0.04
C GLY A 377 8.44 28.01 1.47
N GLY A 378 8.16 27.19 2.49
CA GLY A 378 8.25 27.59 3.89
C GLY A 378 7.93 26.48 4.90
N ILE A 379 7.98 26.81 6.20
CA ILE A 379 7.60 25.92 7.30
C ILE A 379 6.07 25.91 7.43
N ALA A 380 5.43 24.74 7.37
CA ALA A 380 3.98 24.63 7.56
C ALA A 380 3.65 24.53 9.07
N GLU A 381 3.39 25.67 9.70
CA GLU A 381 2.91 25.78 11.08
C GLU A 381 1.46 26.29 11.12
N ILE A 382 0.70 25.93 12.16
CA ILE A 382 -0.65 26.48 12.38
C ILE A 382 -0.51 27.92 12.86
N THR A 383 -1.16 28.85 12.17
CA THR A 383 -1.08 30.28 12.49
C THR A 383 -1.80 30.62 13.80
N GLY A 384 -1.43 31.72 14.45
CA GLY A 384 -2.12 32.20 15.65
C GLY A 384 -3.61 32.47 15.41
N GLU A 385 -3.98 32.96 14.22
CA GLU A 385 -5.38 33.16 13.83
C GLU A 385 -6.15 31.83 13.74
N GLU A 386 -5.56 30.81 13.09
CA GLU A 386 -6.15 29.46 13.01
C GLU A 386 -6.28 28.80 14.38
N LYS A 387 -5.24 28.90 15.22
CA LYS A 387 -5.25 28.41 16.61
C LYS A 387 -6.40 29.04 17.39
N ASN A 388 -6.55 30.36 17.32
CA ASN A 388 -7.63 31.08 17.99
C ASN A 388 -9.02 30.68 17.47
N LYS A 389 -9.17 30.47 16.15
CA LYS A 389 -10.42 29.98 15.54
C LYS A 389 -10.77 28.59 16.06
N LEU A 390 -9.83 27.65 16.05
CA LEU A 390 -10.03 26.29 16.54
C LEU A 390 -10.45 26.29 18.02
N HIS A 391 -9.76 27.05 18.86
CA HIS A 391 -10.07 27.17 20.30
C HIS A 391 -11.46 27.75 20.54
N LYS A 392 -11.86 28.78 19.77
CA LYS A 392 -13.21 29.37 19.83
C LYS A 392 -14.31 28.32 19.59
N PHE A 393 -14.04 27.32 18.76
CA PHE A 393 -14.97 26.22 18.46
C PHE A 393 -14.70 24.95 19.29
N GLY A 394 -13.86 25.01 20.33
CA GLY A 394 -13.54 23.85 21.17
C GLY A 394 -12.80 22.72 20.44
N CYS A 395 -12.13 23.04 19.33
CA CYS A 395 -11.36 22.10 18.53
C CYS A 395 -9.87 22.16 18.88
N VAL A 396 -9.19 21.02 18.83
CA VAL A 396 -7.74 20.94 18.98
C VAL A 396 -7.02 21.14 17.65
N GLU A 397 -5.79 21.62 17.73
CA GLU A 397 -4.98 22.02 16.58
C GLU A 397 -4.33 20.84 15.86
N MET A 398 -3.89 19.85 16.63
CA MET A 398 -3.21 18.64 16.15
C MET A 398 -3.48 17.51 17.14
N ASP A 399 -3.69 16.30 16.63
CA ASP A 399 -3.90 15.11 17.45
C ASP A 399 -3.15 13.93 16.83
N LEU A 400 -2.10 13.46 17.52
CA LEU A 400 -1.43 12.20 17.20
C LEU A 400 -1.98 11.11 18.12
N ARG A 401 -2.73 10.15 17.56
CA ARG A 401 -3.40 9.11 18.34
C ARG A 401 -2.58 7.82 18.43
N HIS A 402 -2.68 7.13 19.55
CA HIS A 402 -2.20 5.75 19.75
C HIS A 402 -3.18 4.95 20.61
N TYR A 403 -3.00 3.64 20.69
CA TYR A 403 -3.95 2.72 21.32
C TYR A 403 -3.32 1.93 22.45
N ILE A 404 -4.11 1.65 23.48
CA ILE A 404 -3.71 0.85 24.63
C ILE A 404 -4.68 -0.32 24.73
N PHE A 405 -4.13 -1.52 24.57
CA PHE A 405 -4.90 -2.75 24.52
C PHE A 405 -5.44 -3.16 25.90
N PRO A 406 -6.53 -3.94 25.93
CA PRO A 406 -6.96 -4.61 27.15
C PRO A 406 -5.83 -5.42 27.80
N LYS A 407 -5.80 -5.46 29.13
CA LYS A 407 -4.67 -6.04 29.90
C LYS A 407 -4.49 -7.53 29.61
N GLU A 408 -5.57 -8.24 29.33
CA GLU A 408 -5.64 -9.64 28.96
C GLU A 408 -4.90 -9.96 27.65
N GLU A 409 -4.79 -9.00 26.74
CA GLU A 409 -4.04 -9.16 25.48
C GLU A 409 -2.52 -9.07 25.70
N LYS A 410 -2.09 -8.57 26.86
CA LYS A 410 -0.67 -8.42 27.23
C LYS A 410 0.17 -7.69 26.17
N ILE A 411 -0.43 -6.78 25.39
CA ILE A 411 0.27 -5.95 24.42
C ILE A 411 0.70 -4.63 25.08
N GLU A 412 1.97 -4.28 24.94
CA GLU A 412 2.53 -2.99 25.32
C GLU A 412 2.45 -2.00 24.16
N SER A 413 2.14 -0.74 24.49
CA SER A 413 1.99 0.34 23.53
C SER A 413 3.13 1.33 23.67
N ILE A 414 3.93 1.45 22.61
CA ILE A 414 5.11 2.30 22.54
C ILE A 414 4.93 3.27 21.39
N MET A 415 5.24 4.55 21.61
CA MET A 415 5.30 5.56 20.55
C MET A 415 6.76 5.90 20.29
N ALA A 416 7.21 5.82 19.04
CA ALA A 416 8.45 6.48 18.64
C ALA A 416 8.12 7.82 17.99
N LEU A 417 8.67 8.90 18.55
CA LEU A 417 8.50 10.25 18.03
C LEU A 417 9.80 10.69 17.32
N GLY A 418 9.64 11.24 16.12
CA GLY A 418 10.74 11.54 15.20
C GLY A 418 10.82 13.01 14.80
N ASP A 419 11.79 13.29 13.92
CA ASP A 419 11.96 14.60 13.29
C ASP A 419 10.99 14.78 12.10
N ASP A 420 10.06 13.83 11.89
CA ASP A 420 9.09 13.84 10.80
C ASP A 420 7.89 14.74 11.12
N THR A 421 8.18 16.01 11.34
CA THR A 421 7.23 17.05 11.74
C THR A 421 7.47 18.32 10.93
N THR A 422 6.40 19.05 10.62
CA THR A 422 6.54 20.34 9.95
C THR A 422 7.02 21.44 10.87
N ALA A 423 6.99 21.25 12.20
CA ALA A 423 7.49 22.19 13.19
C ALA A 423 7.99 21.46 14.45
N ASP A 424 9.00 22.02 15.12
CA ASP A 424 9.55 21.42 16.33
C ASP A 424 8.58 21.59 17.51
N ILE A 425 8.23 20.49 18.16
CA ILE A 425 7.31 20.46 19.30
C ILE A 425 7.83 19.50 20.37
N LYS A 426 7.94 19.97 21.61
CA LYS A 426 8.47 19.18 22.74
C LYS A 426 7.44 18.93 23.84
N ASN A 427 6.51 19.85 24.06
CA ASN A 427 5.55 19.75 25.16
C ASN A 427 4.22 19.20 24.67
N PHE A 428 3.72 18.15 25.33
CA PHE A 428 2.46 17.52 24.97
C PHE A 428 1.53 17.40 26.17
N THR A 429 0.25 17.61 25.92
CA THR A 429 -0.82 17.09 26.74
C THR A 429 -1.20 15.71 26.22
N LEU A 430 -1.08 14.70 27.08
CA LEU A 430 -1.51 13.33 26.84
C LEU A 430 -2.89 13.15 27.45
N GLU A 431 -3.91 12.97 26.61
CA GLU A 431 -5.29 12.74 27.05
C GLU A 431 -5.67 11.28 26.77
N PHE A 432 -6.10 10.56 27.82
CA PHE A 432 -6.42 9.14 27.78
C PHE A 432 -7.94 8.96 27.73
N TYR A 433 -8.45 8.40 26.64
CA TYR A 433 -9.87 8.15 26.42
C TYR A 433 -10.16 6.65 26.49
N ASP A 434 -11.12 6.25 27.32
CA ASP A 434 -11.54 4.84 27.41
C ASP A 434 -12.22 4.36 26.11
N ASN A 435 -12.60 3.08 26.06
CA ASN A 435 -13.27 2.49 24.90
C ASN A 435 -14.60 3.20 24.55
N ASP A 436 -15.29 3.75 25.54
CA ASP A 436 -16.53 4.51 25.38
C ASP A 436 -16.30 5.98 25.00
N GLY A 437 -15.04 6.43 24.91
CA GLY A 437 -14.66 7.79 24.52
C GLY A 437 -14.69 8.81 25.66
N ASN A 438 -14.78 8.36 26.91
CA ASN A 438 -14.71 9.24 28.08
C ASN A 438 -13.24 9.55 28.41
N LEU A 439 -12.96 10.81 28.72
CA LEU A 439 -11.65 11.21 29.21
C LEU A 439 -11.43 10.62 30.61
N TYR A 440 -10.45 9.74 30.73
CA TYR A 440 -10.08 9.05 31.96
C TYR A 440 -9.02 9.85 32.74
N HIS A 441 -7.93 10.23 32.07
CA HIS A 441 -6.86 11.06 32.65
C HIS A 441 -6.23 12.00 31.62
N SER A 442 -5.57 13.06 32.11
CA SER A 442 -4.78 13.99 31.31
C SER A 442 -3.47 14.31 32.01
N PHE A 443 -2.35 14.27 31.29
CA PHE A 443 -1.03 14.59 31.79
C PHE A 443 -0.31 15.56 30.87
N GLU A 444 0.46 16.49 31.41
CA GLU A 444 1.44 17.24 30.62
C GLU A 444 2.80 16.55 30.70
N THR A 445 3.48 16.44 29.57
CA THR A 445 4.77 15.74 29.47
C THR A 445 5.63 16.41 28.41
N GLU A 446 6.91 16.58 28.73
CA GLU A 446 7.92 17.04 27.79
C GLU A 446 8.61 15.82 27.15
N PHE A 447 8.72 15.84 25.84
CA PHE A 447 9.44 14.88 25.02
C PHE A 447 10.65 15.55 24.39
N ASN A 448 11.83 15.10 24.80
CA ASN A 448 13.07 15.46 24.13
C ASN A 448 13.47 14.34 23.18
N TYR A 449 13.10 14.47 21.89
CA TYR A 449 13.37 13.45 20.87
C TYR A 449 14.85 13.24 20.57
N GLU A 450 15.69 14.22 20.88
CA GLU A 450 17.14 14.09 20.70
C GLU A 450 17.73 13.12 21.72
N LYS A 451 17.18 13.10 22.94
CA LYS A 451 17.64 12.22 24.02
C LYS A 451 16.84 10.92 24.13
N ARG A 452 15.54 10.98 23.88
CA ARG A 452 14.62 9.84 24.05
C ARG A 452 13.56 9.81 22.94
N ARG A 453 13.78 8.97 21.94
CA ARG A 453 12.83 8.76 20.84
C ARG A 453 11.64 7.86 21.18
N TYR A 454 11.85 6.86 22.03
CA TYR A 454 10.81 5.88 22.38
C TYR A 454 10.16 6.20 23.71
N PHE A 455 8.83 6.21 23.71
CA PHE A 455 7.99 6.40 24.87
C PHE A 455 7.07 5.20 25.07
N ASN A 456 7.33 4.41 26.12
CA ASN A 456 6.45 3.32 26.52
C ASN A 456 5.28 3.89 27.33
N ILE A 457 4.11 3.96 26.69
CA ILE A 457 2.90 4.55 27.27
C ILE A 457 2.35 3.66 28.38
N SER A 458 2.40 2.33 28.18
CA SER A 458 1.94 1.34 29.16
C SER A 458 2.72 1.44 30.48
N SER A 459 4.05 1.58 30.41
CA SER A 459 4.90 1.79 31.59
C SER A 459 4.64 3.14 32.24
N PHE A 460 4.48 4.20 31.45
CA PHE A 460 4.16 5.54 31.97
C PHE A 460 2.86 5.54 32.81
N LEU A 461 1.80 4.89 32.33
CA LEU A 461 0.54 4.78 33.09
C LEU A 461 0.72 4.02 34.39
N LYS A 462 1.48 2.92 34.36
CA LYS A 462 1.80 2.13 35.56
C LYS A 462 2.55 2.95 36.60
N ASP A 463 3.53 3.75 36.18
CA ASP A 463 4.29 4.66 37.08
C ASP A 463 3.41 5.75 37.70
N LYS A 464 2.30 6.10 37.03
CA LYS A 464 1.26 7.01 37.54
C LYS A 464 0.20 6.31 38.40
N GLY A 465 0.33 5.01 38.64
CA GLY A 465 -0.64 4.24 39.43
C GLY A 465 -1.92 3.90 38.67
N ILE A 466 -1.93 4.02 37.34
CA ILE A 466 -3.06 3.66 36.48
C ILE A 466 -2.82 2.24 35.95
N ASP A 467 -3.55 1.27 36.49
CA ASP A 467 -3.53 -0.13 36.03
C ASP A 467 -4.82 -0.46 35.26
N GLY A 468 -4.72 -1.36 34.28
CA GLY A 468 -5.87 -1.90 33.55
C GLY A 468 -6.57 -0.95 32.56
N PHE A 469 -5.99 0.21 32.24
CA PHE A 469 -6.55 1.11 31.24
C PHE A 469 -6.53 0.49 29.83
N SER A 470 -7.62 0.63 29.08
CA SER A 470 -7.74 0.30 27.66
C SER A 470 -8.52 1.38 26.93
N GLY A 471 -8.09 1.68 25.70
CA GLY A 471 -8.68 2.71 24.87
C GLY A 471 -7.64 3.38 23.99
N SER A 472 -7.69 4.71 23.91
CA SER A 472 -6.75 5.50 23.13
C SER A 472 -6.06 6.59 23.96
N VAL A 473 -4.87 6.99 23.52
CA VAL A 473 -4.17 8.17 24.01
C VAL A 473 -3.98 9.16 22.88
N SER A 474 -4.26 10.41 23.17
CA SER A 474 -4.10 11.54 22.26
C SER A 474 -2.91 12.38 22.68
N PHE A 475 -1.93 12.54 21.78
CA PHE A 475 -0.77 13.41 21.95
C PHE A 475 -1.10 14.76 21.31
N ARG A 476 -1.32 15.78 22.15
CA ARG A 476 -1.71 17.13 21.74
C ARG A 476 -0.65 18.15 22.15
N PRO A 477 -0.40 19.19 21.36
CA PRO A 477 0.43 20.30 21.83
C PRO A 477 -0.12 20.92 23.13
N THR A 478 0.75 21.21 24.09
CA THR A 478 0.35 22.07 25.23
C THR A 478 0.03 23.48 24.75
N ARG A 479 -0.76 24.22 25.54
CA ARG A 479 -1.11 25.62 25.24
C ARG A 479 0.11 26.55 25.15
N SER A 480 1.19 26.21 25.88
CA SER A 480 2.45 26.96 25.92
C SER A 480 3.29 26.83 24.65
N ASN A 481 3.01 25.86 23.77
CA ASN A 481 3.72 25.78 22.49
C ASN A 481 3.38 26.98 21.60
N GLN A 482 4.43 27.71 21.21
CA GLN A 482 4.35 28.83 20.28
C GLN A 482 4.21 28.37 18.83
N LYS A 483 4.78 27.21 18.51
CA LYS A 483 4.77 26.61 17.17
C LYS A 483 4.02 25.30 17.24
N ILE A 484 2.99 25.16 16.40
CA ILE A 484 2.22 23.92 16.28
C ILE A 484 2.40 23.40 14.86
N PRO A 485 2.88 22.16 14.67
CA PRO A 485 3.00 21.59 13.34
C PRO A 485 1.61 21.38 12.73
N VAL A 486 1.50 21.66 11.43
CA VAL A 486 0.31 21.29 10.65
C VAL A 486 0.24 19.77 10.45
N SER A 487 1.38 19.09 10.51
CA SER A 487 1.48 17.63 10.47
C SER A 487 2.75 17.13 11.17
N MET A 488 2.61 16.03 11.89
CA MET A 488 3.63 15.31 12.64
C MET A 488 3.38 13.81 12.48
N ASN A 489 4.35 13.06 12.01
CA ASN A 489 4.28 11.61 11.99
C ASN A 489 5.09 11.01 13.14
N GLY A 490 4.56 9.95 13.72
CA GLY A 490 5.25 9.08 14.65
C GLY A 490 5.28 7.65 14.13
N VAL A 491 5.79 6.75 14.95
CA VAL A 491 5.73 5.31 14.72
C VAL A 491 4.99 4.67 15.88
N SER A 492 3.81 4.12 15.58
CA SER A 492 3.04 3.32 16.52
C SER A 492 3.70 1.95 16.63
N ILE A 493 4.18 1.61 17.82
CA ILE A 493 4.84 0.34 18.11
C ILE A 493 3.97 -0.45 19.09
N PHE A 494 3.83 -1.74 18.80
CA PHE A 494 3.19 -2.71 19.67
C PHE A 494 4.15 -3.86 19.94
N SER A 495 4.08 -4.43 21.15
CA SER A 495 4.94 -5.53 21.58
C SER A 495 4.20 -6.43 22.54
N HIS A 496 4.22 -7.75 22.34
CA HIS A 496 3.56 -8.65 23.29
C HIS A 496 4.50 -8.94 24.48
N LYS A 497 4.00 -8.94 25.73
CA LYS A 497 4.85 -9.13 26.92
C LYS A 497 5.58 -10.47 26.95
N ASP A 498 4.92 -11.54 26.51
CA ASP A 498 5.52 -12.88 26.45
C ASP A 498 6.49 -13.02 25.26
N LYS A 499 6.48 -12.06 24.33
CA LYS A 499 7.29 -12.05 23.11
C LYS A 499 7.64 -10.60 22.71
N PRO A 500 8.62 -9.97 23.38
CA PRO A 500 8.76 -8.53 23.45
C PRO A 500 9.44 -7.92 22.20
N TYR A 501 9.19 -8.48 21.02
CA TYR A 501 9.66 -7.91 19.77
C TYR A 501 8.70 -6.81 19.32
N HIS A 502 9.29 -5.66 18.98
CA HIS A 502 8.54 -4.50 18.54
C HIS A 502 8.08 -4.71 17.11
N THR A 503 6.78 -4.63 16.85
CA THR A 503 6.24 -4.43 15.51
C THR A 503 5.69 -3.02 15.38
N SER A 504 5.81 -2.41 14.21
CA SER A 504 5.52 -1.00 14.04
C SER A 504 4.71 -0.66 12.78
N THR A 505 3.95 0.42 12.86
CA THR A 505 3.26 1.01 11.71
C THR A 505 3.30 2.54 11.78
N ALA A 506 2.85 3.19 10.71
CA ALA A 506 2.74 4.64 10.65
C ALA A 506 1.74 5.16 11.70
N ALA A 507 2.18 6.11 12.52
CA ALA A 507 1.27 6.99 13.24
C ALA A 507 1.30 8.36 12.55
N SER A 508 0.15 8.93 12.23
CA SER A 508 0.09 10.27 11.66
C SER A 508 -0.77 11.16 12.55
N GLY A 509 -0.19 12.28 12.96
CA GLY A 509 -0.84 13.37 13.65
C GLY A 509 -0.93 14.55 12.70
N ALA A 510 -2.15 14.97 12.39
CA ALA A 510 -2.39 16.16 11.61
C ALA A 510 -3.52 16.94 12.26
N SER A 511 -3.99 17.98 11.57
CA SER A 511 -5.23 18.63 11.98
C SER A 511 -6.36 17.60 12.01
N PRO A 512 -7.15 17.55 13.10
CA PRO A 512 -7.91 16.35 13.40
C PRO A 512 -9.19 16.29 12.56
N ASP A 513 -9.54 15.07 12.17
CA ASP A 513 -10.73 14.79 11.37
C ASP A 513 -12.03 15.06 12.16
N ASN A 514 -13.16 15.08 11.45
CA ASN A 514 -14.51 15.23 12.02
C ASN A 514 -14.77 16.58 12.72
N ILE A 515 -14.41 17.67 12.04
CA ILE A 515 -14.73 19.04 12.44
C ILE A 515 -15.88 19.62 11.60
N PRO A 516 -16.65 20.58 12.15
CA PRO A 516 -17.86 21.11 11.48
C PRO A 516 -17.58 22.14 10.37
N PHE A 517 -16.31 22.48 10.10
CA PHE A 517 -15.91 23.47 9.09
C PHE A 517 -14.66 23.01 8.34
N TYR A 518 -14.40 23.63 7.18
CA TYR A 518 -13.16 23.40 6.44
C TYR A 518 -11.97 23.94 7.21
N PHE A 519 -11.02 23.06 7.52
CA PHE A 519 -9.74 23.42 8.11
C PHE A 519 -8.62 22.78 7.28
N ARG A 520 -7.48 23.46 7.19
CA ARG A 520 -6.32 22.92 6.50
C ARG A 520 -5.75 21.76 7.30
N ALA A 521 -5.89 20.53 6.79
CA ALA A 521 -5.25 19.34 7.37
C ALA A 521 -3.99 18.98 6.57
N GLY A 522 -2.82 19.18 7.17
CA GLY A 522 -1.53 18.83 6.57
C GLY A 522 -0.92 19.89 5.64
N PRO A 523 0.27 19.61 5.05
CA PRO A 523 0.74 20.29 3.85
C PRO A 523 -0.36 20.29 2.78
N PRO A 524 -0.33 21.16 1.75
CA PRO A 524 -1.30 21.12 0.66
C PRO A 524 -1.27 19.76 -0.06
N SER A 525 -2.00 18.79 0.47
CA SER A 525 -2.18 17.49 -0.13
C SER A 525 -2.96 17.68 -1.42
N TYR A 526 -2.71 16.82 -2.39
CA TYR A 526 -3.47 16.80 -3.64
C TYR A 526 -4.98 16.71 -3.42
N SER A 527 -5.43 16.24 -2.24
CA SER A 527 -6.80 16.42 -1.74
C SER A 527 -7.00 17.85 -1.20
N LYS A 528 -7.23 18.81 -2.10
CA LYS A 528 -7.59 20.20 -1.77
C LYS A 528 -8.82 20.37 -0.87
N ILE A 529 -9.51 19.30 -0.51
CA ILE A 529 -10.76 19.36 0.23
C ILE A 529 -10.91 18.09 1.09
N LYS A 530 -10.47 18.12 2.36
CA LYS A 530 -11.14 17.28 3.35
C LYS A 530 -12.51 17.94 3.58
N ASN A 531 -13.53 17.41 2.92
CA ASN A 531 -14.91 17.88 3.08
C ASN A 531 -15.33 17.75 4.55
N SER A 532 -16.17 18.67 5.02
CA SER A 532 -16.85 18.58 6.32
C SER A 532 -17.77 17.36 6.47
N VAL A 533 -17.93 16.58 5.40
CA VAL A 533 -18.60 15.27 5.41
C VAL A 533 -17.54 14.20 5.67
N GLY A 534 -17.31 13.89 6.94
CA GLY A 534 -16.44 12.78 7.32
C GLY A 534 -17.09 11.47 6.88
N ILE A 535 -16.52 10.79 5.89
CA ILE A 535 -16.92 9.44 5.47
C ILE A 535 -15.70 8.54 5.68
N THR A 536 -15.94 7.35 6.20
CA THR A 536 -14.95 6.28 6.26
C THR A 536 -15.18 5.32 5.11
N ASP A 537 -14.11 5.04 4.40
CA ASP A 537 -14.03 3.93 3.44
C ASP A 537 -12.59 3.43 3.47
N ILE A 538 -12.33 2.41 4.29
CA ILE A 538 -10.99 1.85 4.48
C ILE A 538 -11.05 0.33 4.51
N PHE A 539 -9.93 -0.33 4.23
CA PHE A 539 -9.84 -1.78 4.24
C PHE A 539 -8.48 -2.30 4.69
N CYS A 540 -8.48 -3.57 5.10
CA CYS A 540 -7.28 -4.31 5.46
C CYS A 540 -7.40 -5.80 5.13
N ARG A 541 -6.28 -6.52 5.30
CA ARG A 541 -6.29 -7.98 5.28
C ARG A 541 -6.80 -8.54 6.61
N GLY A 542 -7.47 -9.67 6.55
CA GLY A 542 -7.89 -10.44 7.72
C GLY A 542 -7.43 -11.90 7.60
N VAL A 543 -6.97 -12.47 8.71
CA VAL A 543 -6.67 -13.89 8.86
C VAL A 543 -7.38 -14.41 10.09
N SER A 544 -8.17 -15.46 9.93
CA SER A 544 -8.79 -16.20 11.04
C SER A 544 -8.70 -17.69 10.75
N SER A 545 -7.81 -18.37 11.48
CA SER A 545 -7.50 -19.80 11.30
C SER A 545 -7.14 -20.43 12.65
N GLU A 546 -6.76 -21.70 12.65
CA GLU A 546 -6.23 -22.37 13.84
C GLU A 546 -4.89 -21.80 14.33
N PHE A 547 -4.08 -21.24 13.42
CA PHE A 547 -2.74 -20.72 13.73
C PHE A 547 -2.70 -19.23 14.00
N TYR A 548 -3.56 -18.47 13.32
CA TYR A 548 -3.54 -17.00 13.31
C TYR A 548 -4.91 -16.39 13.55
N ASP A 549 -4.92 -15.19 14.12
CA ASP A 549 -6.09 -14.32 14.17
C ASP A 549 -5.71 -12.88 13.81
N THR A 550 -6.70 -12.04 13.54
CA THR A 550 -6.49 -10.61 13.29
C THR A 550 -7.28 -9.78 14.28
N TYR A 551 -6.60 -8.88 14.98
CA TYR A 551 -7.24 -7.82 15.75
C TYR A 551 -7.41 -6.60 14.87
N ILE A 552 -8.58 -5.99 14.94
CA ILE A 552 -8.94 -4.76 14.24
C ILE A 552 -9.23 -3.72 15.31
N ILE A 553 -8.52 -2.60 15.25
CA ILE A 553 -8.67 -1.47 16.15
C ILE A 553 -9.37 -0.38 15.35
N ILE A 554 -10.56 0.02 15.74
CA ILE A 554 -11.32 1.09 15.06
C ILE A 554 -11.57 2.21 16.06
N SER A 555 -11.31 3.44 15.64
CA SER A 555 -11.46 4.61 16.52
C SER A 555 -12.16 5.76 15.82
N TYR A 556 -13.04 6.43 16.57
CA TYR A 556 -13.70 7.63 16.12
C TYR A 556 -12.96 8.86 16.65
N LEU A 557 -11.94 9.30 15.91
CA LEU A 557 -11.14 10.46 16.29
C LEU A 557 -11.97 11.74 16.14
N SER A 558 -11.97 12.62 17.15
CA SER A 558 -12.60 13.94 17.01
C SER A 558 -11.71 15.05 17.54
N ALA A 559 -11.54 16.09 16.72
CA ALA A 559 -10.90 17.34 17.16
C ALA A 559 -11.73 18.07 18.22
N ASN A 560 -13.06 17.95 18.12
CA ASN A 560 -14.00 18.71 18.94
C ASN A 560 -14.11 18.04 20.31
N LYS A 561 -13.55 18.67 21.35
CA LYS A 561 -13.55 18.15 22.71
C LYS A 561 -14.95 17.96 23.29
N ASN A 562 -15.93 18.67 22.74
CA ASN A 562 -17.32 18.65 23.19
C ASN A 562 -18.18 17.64 22.40
N LEU A 563 -17.63 16.98 21.37
CA LEU A 563 -18.38 15.98 20.63
C LEU A 563 -18.62 14.76 21.52
N ARG A 564 -19.88 14.36 21.64
CA ARG A 564 -20.34 13.18 22.39
C ARG A 564 -21.22 12.26 21.53
N ASN A 565 -21.25 12.50 20.22
CA ASN A 565 -22.10 11.77 19.30
C ASN A 565 -21.64 10.31 19.21
N LYS A 566 -22.63 9.42 19.16
CA LYS A 566 -22.45 8.02 18.80
C LYS A 566 -22.81 7.85 17.34
N ILE A 567 -21.90 7.28 16.57
CA ILE A 567 -22.12 7.03 15.14
C ILE A 567 -22.23 5.53 14.85
N ARG A 568 -22.77 5.20 13.69
CA ARG A 568 -22.79 3.85 13.14
C ARG A 568 -21.69 3.65 12.10
N TYR A 569 -21.19 2.43 12.05
CA TYR A 569 -20.30 1.99 11.01
C TYR A 569 -20.54 0.51 10.68
N GLU A 570 -20.14 0.12 9.50
CA GLU A 570 -20.28 -1.21 8.94
C GLU A 570 -18.89 -1.84 8.80
N ILE A 571 -18.78 -3.10 9.19
CA ILE A 571 -17.64 -3.97 8.88
C ILE A 571 -18.13 -5.02 7.90
N GLU A 572 -17.63 -4.99 6.68
CA GLU A 572 -17.89 -6.00 5.66
C GLU A 572 -16.71 -6.99 5.60
N ILE A 573 -17.01 -8.26 5.85
CA ILE A 573 -16.05 -9.36 5.87
C ILE A 573 -16.21 -10.11 4.56
N ILE A 574 -15.18 -10.09 3.73
CA ILE A 574 -15.16 -10.69 2.40
C ILE A 574 -14.26 -11.91 2.46
N ASN A 575 -14.78 -13.10 2.15
CA ASN A 575 -13.98 -14.32 2.12
C ASN A 575 -13.13 -14.40 0.84
N SER A 576 -12.31 -15.44 0.71
CA SER A 576 -11.41 -15.58 -0.44
C SER A 576 -12.12 -15.73 -1.80
N PHE A 577 -13.41 -16.10 -1.80
CA PHE A 577 -14.26 -16.21 -2.99
C PHE A 577 -15.09 -14.94 -3.27
N GLY A 578 -14.83 -13.84 -2.57
CA GLY A 578 -15.54 -12.58 -2.78
C GLY A 578 -16.96 -12.54 -2.22
N GLU A 579 -17.37 -13.53 -1.42
CA GLU A 579 -18.65 -13.50 -0.71
C GLU A 579 -18.52 -12.62 0.53
N SER A 580 -19.51 -11.78 0.78
CA SER A 580 -19.46 -10.80 1.86
C SER A 580 -20.56 -10.95 2.90
N LYS A 581 -20.21 -10.61 4.14
CA LYS A 581 -21.15 -10.45 5.26
C LYS A 581 -20.86 -9.14 5.98
N SER A 582 -21.92 -8.39 6.26
CA SER A 582 -21.83 -7.11 6.94
C SER A 582 -22.25 -7.21 8.39
N VAL A 583 -21.44 -6.61 9.28
CA VAL A 583 -21.74 -6.43 10.70
C VAL A 583 -21.85 -4.94 10.98
N HIS A 584 -22.94 -4.53 11.59
CA HIS A 584 -23.18 -3.12 11.93
C HIS A 584 -22.86 -2.88 13.39
N ARG A 585 -22.05 -1.85 13.66
CA ARG A 585 -21.58 -1.49 14.99
C ARG A 585 -21.79 -0.01 15.25
N LYS A 586 -21.54 0.40 16.49
CA LYS A 586 -21.64 1.80 16.91
C LYS A 586 -20.42 2.18 17.75
N ILE A 587 -19.96 3.41 17.61
CA ILE A 587 -18.81 3.94 18.35
C ILE A 587 -19.08 5.37 18.79
N ASN A 588 -18.67 5.71 20.01
CA ASN A 588 -18.79 7.06 20.55
C ASN A 588 -17.61 7.92 20.08
N ALA A 589 -17.79 9.25 20.04
CA ALA A 589 -16.69 10.18 19.78
C ALA A 589 -15.52 9.98 20.76
N ASN A 590 -14.30 9.92 20.23
CA ASN A 590 -13.06 9.52 20.91
C ASN A 590 -13.01 8.08 21.44
N GLY A 591 -14.05 7.28 21.20
CA GLY A 591 -14.09 5.87 21.56
C GLY A 591 -13.22 5.00 20.65
N THR A 592 -12.95 3.79 21.13
CA THR A 592 -12.16 2.76 20.45
C THR A 592 -12.85 1.41 20.56
N ASP A 593 -12.94 0.67 19.45
CA ASP A 593 -13.50 -0.68 19.37
C ASP A 593 -12.35 -1.65 19.02
N PHE A 594 -12.08 -2.58 19.92
CA PHE A 594 -11.09 -3.66 19.72
C PHE A 594 -11.83 -4.93 19.34
N ILE A 595 -11.54 -5.47 18.16
CA ILE A 595 -12.35 -6.56 17.58
C ILE A 595 -11.43 -7.68 17.09
N ARG A 596 -11.70 -8.92 17.50
CA ARG A 596 -11.07 -10.10 16.88
C ARG A 596 -11.88 -10.52 15.66
N LEU A 597 -11.19 -10.84 14.57
CA LEU A 597 -11.84 -11.31 13.35
C LEU A 597 -12.55 -12.65 13.57
N SER A 598 -11.97 -13.54 14.36
CA SER A 598 -12.60 -14.82 14.72
C SER A 598 -13.99 -14.66 15.37
N ASP A 599 -14.17 -13.66 16.23
CA ASP A 599 -15.47 -13.38 16.86
C ASP A 599 -16.50 -12.92 15.83
N LEU A 600 -16.10 -12.07 14.89
CA LEU A 600 -16.98 -11.61 13.81
C LEU A 600 -17.36 -12.74 12.84
N VAL A 601 -16.38 -13.56 12.46
CA VAL A 601 -16.57 -14.73 11.58
C VAL A 601 -17.50 -15.75 12.24
N GLY A 602 -17.26 -16.06 13.53
CA GLY A 602 -18.10 -16.95 14.31
C GLY A 602 -19.53 -16.44 14.47
N ALA A 603 -19.71 -15.16 14.75
CA ALA A 603 -21.05 -14.55 14.88
C ALA A 603 -21.85 -14.53 13.57
N THR A 604 -21.16 -14.48 12.42
CA THR A 604 -21.79 -14.43 11.09
C THR A 604 -21.84 -15.78 10.38
N ASN A 605 -21.23 -16.82 10.95
CA ASN A 605 -20.97 -18.11 10.29
C ASN A 605 -20.32 -17.96 8.91
N HIS A 606 -19.44 -16.96 8.74
CA HIS A 606 -18.85 -16.59 7.44
C HIS A 606 -17.45 -17.15 7.27
N ASN A 607 -17.34 -18.47 7.10
CA ASN A 607 -16.05 -19.15 7.01
C ASN A 607 -15.42 -19.03 5.62
N SER A 608 -14.10 -18.90 5.57
CA SER A 608 -13.26 -18.97 4.36
C SER A 608 -12.44 -20.26 4.41
N GLU A 609 -12.38 -21.02 3.31
CA GLU A 609 -11.70 -22.32 3.25
C GLU A 609 -10.23 -22.26 3.67
N ASN A 610 -9.58 -21.13 3.40
CA ASN A 610 -8.16 -20.90 3.67
C ASN A 610 -7.93 -19.97 4.88
N GLY A 611 -8.98 -19.56 5.58
CA GLY A 611 -8.90 -18.64 6.72
C GLY A 611 -8.50 -17.20 6.36
N TYR A 612 -8.44 -16.85 5.07
CA TYR A 612 -8.10 -15.50 4.62
C TYR A 612 -9.34 -14.70 4.25
N TYR A 613 -9.31 -13.42 4.62
CA TYR A 613 -10.38 -12.46 4.44
C TYR A 613 -9.84 -11.10 4.02
N ALA A 614 -10.72 -10.31 3.43
CA ALA A 614 -10.60 -8.88 3.29
C ALA A 614 -11.64 -8.24 4.20
N VAL A 615 -11.23 -7.23 4.97
CA VAL A 615 -12.13 -6.54 5.88
C VAL A 615 -12.26 -5.09 5.45
N TRP A 616 -13.48 -4.68 5.12
CA TRP A 616 -13.82 -3.32 4.75
C TRP A 616 -14.57 -2.65 5.90
N ILE A 617 -14.25 -1.39 6.15
CA ILE A 617 -14.85 -0.58 7.21
C ILE A 617 -15.44 0.66 6.54
N PHE A 618 -16.75 0.84 6.69
CA PHE A 618 -17.49 1.94 6.10
C PHE A 618 -18.28 2.72 7.14
N SER A 619 -18.30 4.05 7.02
CA SER A 619 -19.21 4.91 7.77
C SER A 619 -19.56 6.14 6.94
N GLY A 620 -20.85 6.38 6.74
CA GLY A 620 -21.35 7.63 6.15
C GLY A 620 -21.51 8.76 7.16
N GLU A 621 -21.23 8.51 8.44
CA GLU A 621 -21.51 9.45 9.55
C GLU A 621 -20.24 10.18 10.06
N ALA A 622 -19.07 9.54 9.97
CA ALA A 622 -17.79 10.18 10.28
C ALA A 622 -16.60 9.50 9.58
N ASN A 623 -15.43 10.13 9.64
CA ASN A 623 -14.12 9.54 9.35
C ASN A 623 -13.63 8.76 10.59
N LEU A 624 -13.31 7.49 10.41
CA LEU A 624 -12.79 6.58 11.41
C LEU A 624 -11.36 6.24 11.03
N TYR A 625 -10.50 6.11 12.04
CA TYR A 625 -9.15 5.62 11.85
C TYR A 625 -9.06 4.18 12.36
N ALA A 626 -8.37 3.33 11.61
CA ALA A 626 -8.20 1.93 11.98
C ALA A 626 -6.80 1.37 11.68
N GLN A 627 -6.40 0.42 12.52
CA GLN A 627 -5.19 -0.39 12.40
C GLN A 627 -5.55 -1.86 12.59
N HIS A 628 -4.68 -2.76 12.15
CA HIS A 628 -4.87 -4.19 12.37
C HIS A 628 -3.58 -4.88 12.81
N ILE A 629 -3.73 -5.90 13.65
CA ILE A 629 -2.62 -6.72 14.15
C ILE A 629 -2.88 -8.16 13.77
N LEU A 630 -1.96 -8.75 13.00
CA LEU A 630 -1.89 -10.21 12.85
C LEU A 630 -1.26 -10.79 14.09
N PHE A 631 -1.91 -11.81 14.64
CA PHE A 631 -1.54 -12.46 15.87
C PHE A 631 -1.37 -13.96 15.63
N ARG A 632 -0.25 -14.54 16.06
CA ARG A 632 -0.03 -15.99 16.04
C ARG A 632 -0.30 -16.61 17.39
N LYS A 633 -1.25 -17.55 17.40
CA LYS A 633 -1.81 -18.14 18.61
C LYS A 633 -0.82 -19.00 19.38
N SER A 634 0.16 -19.60 18.72
CA SER A 634 1.11 -20.53 19.35
C SER A 634 2.12 -19.86 20.29
N ASP A 635 2.48 -18.60 20.02
CA ASP A 635 3.55 -17.91 20.75
C ASP A 635 3.36 -16.40 20.88
N ASN A 636 2.15 -15.91 20.56
CA ASN A 636 1.75 -14.52 20.67
C ASN A 636 2.62 -13.53 19.86
N ALA A 637 3.29 -14.01 18.80
CA ALA A 637 3.96 -13.11 17.86
C ALA A 637 2.92 -12.21 17.17
N ILE A 638 3.25 -10.93 17.05
CA ILE A 638 2.36 -9.93 16.45
C ILE A 638 3.05 -9.18 15.31
N ALA A 639 2.27 -8.79 14.31
CA ALA A 639 2.67 -7.86 13.28
C ALA A 639 1.54 -6.84 13.05
N VAL A 640 1.84 -5.55 13.16
CA VAL A 640 0.88 -4.45 12.97
C VAL A 640 0.99 -3.87 11.57
N GLU A 641 -0.15 -3.45 11.01
CA GLU A 641 -0.19 -2.57 9.83
C GLU A 641 -1.42 -1.65 9.86
N HIS A 642 -1.38 -0.56 9.09
CA HIS A 642 -2.49 0.38 8.94
C HIS A 642 -3.53 -0.09 7.90
N CYS A 643 -4.75 0.43 7.99
CA CYS A 643 -5.76 0.23 6.94
C CYS A 643 -5.54 1.21 5.77
N TYR A 644 -6.02 0.85 4.59
CA TYR A 644 -5.88 1.63 3.36
C TYR A 644 -7.19 2.24 2.93
N SER A 645 -7.10 3.43 2.32
CA SER A 645 -8.24 4.12 1.73
C SER A 645 -8.90 3.30 0.61
N GLY A 646 -10.22 3.17 0.68
CA GLY A 646 -11.08 2.70 -0.40
C GLY A 646 -11.48 3.82 -1.36
N LYS A 647 -12.63 3.68 -2.02
CA LYS A 647 -13.06 4.53 -3.14
C LYS A 647 -13.17 6.00 -2.75
N PHE A 648 -13.64 6.29 -1.55
CA PHE A 648 -13.83 7.69 -1.11
C PHE A 648 -12.55 8.32 -0.54
N GLY A 649 -11.45 7.57 -0.43
CA GLY A 649 -10.15 8.09 -0.01
C GLY A 649 -9.03 7.99 -1.06
N ILE A 650 -9.30 7.40 -2.23
CA ILE A 650 -8.46 7.41 -3.45
C ILE A 650 -8.96 8.51 -4.38
#